data_AF-A0A1G3ULK0-F1
#
_entry.id   AF-A0A1G3ULK0-F1
#
_cell.length_a   1.000
_cell.length_b   1.000
_cell.length_c   1.000
_cell.angle_alpha   90.00
_cell.angle_beta   90.00
_cell.angle_gamma   90.00
#
_symmetry.space_group_name_H-M   'P 1'
#
loop_
_entity.id
_entity.type
_entity.pdbx_description
1 polymer ?
#
loop_
_entity_poly.entity_id
_entity_poly.type
_entity_poly.pdbx_seq_one_letter_code
_entity_poly.pdbx_strand_id
1 'polypeptide(L)'
;MHKHIVLVFALTLLVPVLLLGGCGSSNKEGQPASLSTVITGTASPDNNIQAEITGVVISSPPVVTFKLLDEKGAPLDPTTAGLNILFYIAQLQADGNYANYFGNASNYPTYDTAGTFATVGSGAYTYTFSRDITTTANLAGLLYDAAKTHTVAIQVYRSVTDDYGKTFQQARNVYFNFRPDGGAVTQTREIVATSNCNECHGKLSLHGGSRREVALCILCHNPGLTVNGVSFDFKVMVHKIHMGEKLPGNIKALAGGGFGFSIETTSYAEVAYPFMSRDSQVNATPIECTKCHRVGRDINGRAFGTDVDKWKGAAKIENCTTCHDTTTFDGSATINVDDATLATGQYTPKKTPVTAAPHTGGAGWIDAVCRACHVSELAGDNAYKMSIVGHHTVFEKSSLFTGLNFQILSLANATPGNMPTVTFKITDDAGNSLSPAEAGSSYSLKLGYFTASDYTNEGMNNYGQPLSQALAGATANPDGSYTIAFAAAIPANATGTGVIGMEGRRTYNIPATDKYAARTISAGSKSVQYYFDLATGIQVTDPARQRRVSVDTEKCNACHGRLSLHGGSRTDVPQCVICHNPNATDRSDDVSATAGARSVTKDGLGNITGYNIGLDGLFSQSVQFKVMIHKIHTGEALDVSKNNANGFVGYYIENPANDFSRVRYPRDRRDCLACHVMKDPLSYGLPLPDGVLGATTLTGATIAGGVTTFTSTLLPPITAACVSCHDTTFAIGHAAGHVSGSGAAAVEGCAACHKPGLLQGVDFAHKPVR
;
A
#
# COMPACT_ATOMS: atom_id res chain seq x y z
N MET A 1 68.18 23.15 -5.44
CA MET A 1 68.36 24.48 -6.02
C MET A 1 66.99 25.02 -6.42
N HIS A 2 66.56 26.13 -5.80
CA HIS A 2 65.64 27.17 -6.32
C HIS A 2 64.27 26.71 -6.88
N LYS A 3 63.09 27.04 -6.31
CA LYS A 3 62.64 28.31 -5.71
C LYS A 3 61.47 28.09 -4.74
N HIS A 4 61.46 28.96 -3.72
CA HIS A 4 60.42 29.23 -2.73
C HIS A 4 59.24 30.06 -3.29
N ILE A 5 58.19 30.17 -2.45
CA ILE A 5 57.16 31.23 -2.27
C ILE A 5 55.76 30.57 -2.27
N VAL A 6 54.89 30.61 -1.25
CA VAL A 6 54.78 31.44 -0.03
C VAL A 6 53.94 30.74 1.06
N LEU A 7 54.33 30.99 2.31
CA LEU A 7 53.70 30.70 3.62
C LEU A 7 52.31 31.36 3.76
N VAL A 8 51.41 30.80 4.60
CA VAL A 8 50.93 31.45 5.85
C VAL A 8 50.45 30.37 6.84
N PHE A 9 50.82 30.62 8.10
CA PHE A 9 50.80 29.84 9.33
C PHE A 9 49.45 29.86 10.10
N ALA A 10 49.36 28.94 11.09
CA ALA A 10 48.84 29.12 12.47
C ALA A 10 47.35 29.50 12.67
N LEU A 11 46.68 29.25 13.81
CA LEU A 11 46.85 28.48 15.05
C LEU A 11 45.56 28.81 15.86
N THR A 12 44.97 27.82 16.54
CA THR A 12 44.11 27.90 17.75
C THR A 12 43.28 29.17 18.08
N LEU A 13 41.98 29.02 18.38
CA LEU A 13 41.42 29.16 19.75
C LEU A 13 39.90 28.86 19.83
N LEU A 14 39.48 28.55 21.06
CA LEU A 14 38.17 28.17 21.60
C LEU A 14 36.98 29.15 21.42
N VAL A 15 35.81 28.65 21.88
CA VAL A 15 34.65 29.30 22.57
C VAL A 15 33.34 29.26 21.73
N PRO A 16 32.12 29.18 22.31
CA PRO A 16 31.46 28.12 23.11
C PRO A 16 30.12 27.65 22.45
N VAL A 17 29.73 26.39 22.52
CA VAL A 17 28.37 26.00 22.05
C VAL A 17 27.40 25.98 23.23
N LEU A 18 26.53 27.00 23.26
CA LEU A 18 25.33 27.06 24.08
C LEU A 18 24.40 25.88 23.75
N LEU A 19 23.92 25.23 24.81
CA LEU A 19 22.75 24.36 24.82
C LEU A 19 21.49 25.17 24.49
N LEU A 20 20.87 24.90 23.34
CA LEU A 20 19.46 25.16 23.08
C LEU A 20 18.90 23.97 22.30
N GLY A 21 17.98 23.24 22.93
CA GLY A 21 17.23 22.16 22.33
C GLY A 21 16.24 22.68 21.30
N GLY A 22 16.18 21.99 20.17
CA GLY A 22 15.16 22.13 19.15
C GLY A 22 14.93 20.77 18.51
N CYS A 23 13.80 20.12 18.85
CA CYS A 23 13.23 19.04 18.06
C CYS A 23 12.78 19.62 16.72
N GLY A 24 13.58 19.41 15.68
CA GLY A 24 13.20 19.59 14.29
C GLY A 24 13.57 18.33 13.52
N SER A 25 12.61 17.45 13.26
CA SER A 25 12.84 16.22 12.49
C SER A 25 12.76 16.54 10.99
N SER A 26 13.88 16.92 10.41
CA SER A 26 14.09 16.89 8.96
C SER A 26 15.30 16.01 8.67
N ASN A 27 15.11 14.73 8.34
CA ASN A 27 16.17 13.92 7.75
C ASN A 27 15.63 12.87 6.79
N LYS A 28 16.25 12.87 5.61
CA LYS A 28 15.93 12.14 4.39
C LYS A 28 16.45 10.70 4.42
N GLU A 29 15.79 9.86 3.63
CA GLU A 29 16.09 8.45 3.40
C GLU A 29 17.41 8.20 2.63
N GLY A 30 17.98 7.01 2.84
CA GLY A 30 18.71 6.29 1.79
C GLY A 30 20.06 5.71 2.22
N GLN A 31 20.09 4.42 2.52
CA GLN A 31 21.08 3.42 2.04
C GLN A 31 20.74 2.03 2.65
N PRO A 32 20.74 0.92 1.88
CA PRO A 32 20.68 -0.41 2.45
C PRO A 32 22.05 -0.82 3.00
N ALA A 33 22.07 -1.35 4.22
CA ALA A 33 23.24 -1.95 4.84
C ALA A 33 23.63 -3.26 4.12
N SER A 34 24.92 -3.38 3.82
CA SER A 34 25.58 -4.60 3.38
C SER A 34 25.63 -5.61 4.54
N LEU A 35 25.17 -6.84 4.30
CA LEU A 35 25.51 -7.98 5.13
C LEU A 35 26.22 -9.02 4.25
N SER A 36 27.51 -9.14 4.48
CA SER A 36 28.37 -10.25 4.03
C SER A 36 28.29 -11.35 5.07
N THR A 37 27.95 -12.59 4.67
CA THR A 37 28.59 -13.83 5.15
C THR A 37 28.28 -14.97 4.16
N VAL A 38 29.31 -15.78 3.88
CA VAL A 38 29.37 -16.90 2.93
C VAL A 38 28.58 -18.11 3.42
N ILE A 39 27.72 -18.68 2.55
CA ILE A 39 27.27 -20.08 2.61
C ILE A 39 27.25 -20.67 1.19
N THR A 40 27.72 -21.90 1.08
CA THR A 40 27.82 -22.76 -0.12
C THR A 40 26.50 -22.87 -0.88
N GLY A 41 26.59 -22.89 -2.22
CA GLY A 41 25.52 -22.54 -3.14
C GLY A 41 24.26 -23.40 -3.09
N THR A 42 23.15 -22.73 -2.76
CA THR A 42 21.76 -23.12 -3.02
C THR A 42 21.12 -22.08 -3.94
N ALA A 43 20.14 -22.46 -4.76
CA ALA A 43 19.43 -21.52 -5.64
C ALA A 43 18.61 -20.53 -4.78
N SER A 44 18.98 -19.24 -4.78
CA SER A 44 18.32 -18.20 -3.98
C SER A 44 17.41 -17.31 -4.83
N PRO A 45 16.32 -16.75 -4.28
CA PRO A 45 15.56 -15.65 -4.92
C PRO A 45 16.39 -14.42 -5.34
N ASP A 46 17.57 -14.24 -4.75
CA ASP A 46 18.49 -13.14 -5.10
C ASP A 46 19.35 -13.46 -6.33
N ASN A 47 19.30 -14.69 -6.84
CA ASN A 47 20.13 -15.19 -7.93
C ASN A 47 19.58 -14.85 -9.33
N ASN A 48 19.27 -13.57 -9.59
CA ASN A 48 18.58 -13.17 -10.81
C ASN A 48 19.54 -12.93 -12.00
N ILE A 49 18.96 -13.02 -13.20
CA ILE A 49 19.60 -12.73 -14.49
C ILE A 49 20.05 -11.26 -14.53
N GLN A 50 21.27 -11.03 -15.01
CA GLN A 50 21.79 -9.70 -15.36
C GLN A 50 21.82 -9.56 -16.89
N ALA A 51 21.21 -8.50 -17.40
CA ALA A 51 21.21 -8.18 -18.82
C ALA A 51 21.49 -6.69 -19.01
N GLU A 52 22.10 -6.32 -20.13
CA GLU A 52 22.32 -4.93 -20.53
C GLU A 52 22.39 -4.83 -22.04
N ILE A 53 21.70 -3.88 -22.66
CA ILE A 53 21.89 -3.55 -24.07
C ILE A 53 23.05 -2.55 -24.16
N THR A 54 24.08 -2.89 -24.93
CA THR A 54 25.29 -2.06 -25.10
C THR A 54 25.34 -1.34 -26.44
N GLY A 55 24.50 -1.74 -27.41
CA GLY A 55 24.41 -1.04 -28.69
C GLY A 55 23.32 -1.60 -29.58
N VAL A 56 22.84 -0.77 -30.51
CA VAL A 56 21.90 -1.17 -31.57
C VAL A 56 22.36 -0.54 -32.86
N VAL A 57 22.37 -1.31 -33.95
CA VAL A 57 22.66 -0.85 -35.31
C VAL A 57 21.53 -1.28 -36.22
N ILE A 58 21.00 -0.35 -37.02
CA ILE A 58 20.04 -0.69 -38.08
C ILE A 58 20.84 -0.94 -39.37
N SER A 59 21.13 -2.21 -39.65
CA SER A 59 21.99 -2.66 -40.76
C SER A 59 21.25 -3.50 -41.81
N SER A 60 19.90 -3.48 -41.82
CA SER A 60 19.04 -4.30 -42.70
C SER A 60 19.41 -5.80 -42.70
N PRO A 61 19.01 -6.61 -41.69
CA PRO A 61 18.14 -6.33 -40.54
C PRO A 61 18.81 -5.61 -39.34
N PRO A 62 18.03 -5.13 -38.34
CA PRO A 62 18.55 -4.60 -37.08
C PRO A 62 19.39 -5.61 -36.29
N VAL A 63 20.48 -5.14 -35.68
CA VAL A 63 21.39 -5.91 -34.83
C VAL A 63 21.50 -5.27 -33.46
N VAL A 64 21.29 -6.05 -32.40
CA VAL A 64 21.38 -5.62 -30.99
C VAL A 64 22.60 -6.27 -30.38
N THR A 65 23.49 -5.48 -29.77
CA THR A 65 24.59 -5.99 -28.93
C THR A 65 24.19 -5.89 -27.46
N PHE A 66 24.35 -6.97 -26.72
CA PHE A 66 23.94 -7.05 -25.32
C PHE A 66 24.87 -7.93 -24.49
N LYS A 67 24.90 -7.68 -23.19
CA LYS A 67 25.51 -8.56 -22.19
C LYS A 67 24.45 -9.39 -21.49
N LEU A 68 24.80 -10.63 -21.18
CA LEU A 68 23.94 -11.56 -20.46
C LEU A 68 24.76 -12.43 -19.50
N LEU A 69 24.50 -12.24 -18.20
CA LEU A 69 25.21 -12.88 -17.12
C LEU A 69 24.21 -13.43 -16.09
N ASP A 70 24.67 -14.37 -15.29
CA ASP A 70 23.99 -14.79 -14.07
C ASP A 70 24.23 -13.78 -12.94
N GLU A 71 23.66 -14.05 -11.78
CA GLU A 71 23.79 -13.21 -10.59
C GLU A 71 25.23 -13.07 -10.09
N LYS A 72 26.11 -14.04 -10.40
CA LYS A 72 27.52 -14.06 -9.97
C LYS A 72 28.44 -13.41 -11.01
N GLY A 73 27.86 -12.93 -12.12
CA GLY A 73 28.60 -12.35 -13.23
C GLY A 73 29.17 -13.39 -14.19
N ALA A 74 28.78 -14.66 -14.09
CA ALA A 74 29.17 -15.68 -15.06
C ALA A 74 28.32 -15.55 -16.34
N PRO A 75 28.89 -15.76 -17.54
CA PRO A 75 28.15 -15.75 -18.79
C PRO A 75 27.01 -16.76 -18.81
N LEU A 76 25.83 -16.33 -19.27
CA LEU A 76 24.74 -17.25 -19.65
C LEU A 76 24.74 -17.40 -21.18
N ASP A 77 24.71 -18.64 -21.67
CA ASP A 77 24.59 -18.92 -23.10
C ASP A 77 23.12 -18.74 -23.55
N PRO A 78 22.84 -17.84 -24.50
CA PRO A 78 21.48 -17.55 -24.97
C PRO A 78 20.77 -18.74 -25.65
N THR A 79 21.52 -19.79 -26.02
CA THR A 79 20.98 -21.01 -26.63
C THR A 79 20.64 -22.10 -25.61
N THR A 80 20.92 -21.87 -24.32
CA THR A 80 20.63 -22.82 -23.25
C THR A 80 19.14 -23.15 -23.17
N ALA A 81 18.80 -24.43 -23.21
CA ALA A 81 17.41 -24.87 -23.06
C ALA A 81 16.80 -24.37 -21.73
N GLY A 82 15.59 -23.81 -21.80
CA GLY A 82 14.88 -23.25 -20.64
C GLY A 82 15.21 -21.78 -20.33
N LEU A 83 16.22 -21.19 -20.97
CA LEU A 83 16.45 -19.75 -20.97
C LEU A 83 15.71 -19.12 -22.16
N ASN A 84 14.77 -18.22 -21.87
CA ASN A 84 13.96 -17.56 -22.88
C ASN A 84 14.42 -16.11 -23.02
N ILE A 85 14.72 -15.69 -24.25
CA ILE A 85 15.16 -14.34 -24.58
C ILE A 85 14.31 -13.85 -25.76
N LEU A 86 13.55 -12.78 -25.54
CA LEU A 86 12.64 -12.21 -26.52
C LEU A 86 13.07 -10.77 -26.85
N PHE A 87 13.05 -10.41 -28.13
CA PHE A 87 13.50 -9.10 -28.61
C PHE A 87 12.35 -8.28 -29.18
N TYR A 88 12.28 -7.02 -28.76
CA TYR A 88 11.24 -6.07 -29.15
C TYR A 88 11.90 -4.87 -29.83
N ILE A 89 11.24 -4.31 -30.83
CA ILE A 89 11.65 -3.03 -31.43
C ILE A 89 10.41 -2.24 -31.84
N ALA A 90 10.38 -0.97 -31.46
CA ALA A 90 9.28 -0.05 -31.73
C ALA A 90 9.78 1.36 -32.03
N GLN A 91 8.98 2.14 -32.74
CA GLN A 91 9.23 3.55 -33.07
C GLN A 91 8.20 4.45 -32.40
N LEU A 92 8.66 5.54 -31.78
CA LEU A 92 7.82 6.57 -31.20
C LEU A 92 7.11 7.36 -32.32
N GLN A 93 5.79 7.44 -32.24
CA GLN A 93 4.97 8.15 -33.22
C GLN A 93 4.68 9.59 -32.76
N ALA A 94 4.15 10.41 -33.68
CA ALA A 94 3.85 11.82 -33.43
C ALA A 94 2.77 12.04 -32.37
N ASP A 95 1.91 11.04 -32.14
CA ASP A 95 0.91 11.04 -31.07
C ASP A 95 1.50 10.76 -29.67
N GLY A 96 2.80 10.48 -29.60
CA GLY A 96 3.54 10.16 -28.39
C GLY A 96 3.44 8.70 -27.94
N ASN A 97 2.93 7.79 -28.77
CA ASN A 97 2.85 6.36 -28.48
C ASN A 97 3.88 5.55 -29.30
N TYR A 98 4.30 4.40 -28.78
CA TYR A 98 5.15 3.49 -29.53
C TYR A 98 4.33 2.60 -30.46
N ALA A 99 4.77 2.46 -31.69
CA ALA A 99 4.27 1.48 -32.64
C ALA A 99 5.34 0.40 -32.87
N ASN A 100 4.96 -0.86 -32.63
CA ASN A 100 5.86 -2.01 -32.67
C ASN A 100 6.02 -2.55 -34.10
N TYR A 101 7.24 -2.93 -34.50
CA TYR A 101 7.50 -3.49 -35.83
C TYR A 101 7.03 -4.95 -36.01
N PHE A 102 6.70 -5.63 -34.92
CA PHE A 102 6.29 -7.03 -34.92
C PHE A 102 4.82 -7.14 -34.51
N GLY A 103 4.04 -7.86 -35.32
CA GLY A 103 2.65 -8.23 -35.06
C GLY A 103 2.50 -9.76 -35.10
N ASN A 104 1.64 -10.32 -34.25
CA ASN A 104 1.25 -11.72 -34.35
C ASN A 104 0.22 -11.94 -35.48
N ALA A 105 -0.32 -13.15 -35.62
CA ALA A 105 -1.33 -13.47 -36.65
C ALA A 105 -2.62 -12.62 -36.57
N SER A 106 -2.92 -12.05 -35.40
CA SER A 106 -4.04 -11.14 -35.17
C SER A 106 -3.65 -9.66 -35.24
N ASN A 107 -2.44 -9.35 -35.73
CA ASN A 107 -1.86 -8.00 -35.72
C ASN A 107 -1.76 -7.38 -34.33
N TYR A 108 -1.58 -8.18 -33.28
CA TYR A 108 -1.25 -7.64 -31.96
C TYR A 108 0.27 -7.43 -31.85
N PRO A 109 0.74 -6.29 -31.30
CA PRO A 109 2.15 -6.05 -31.05
C PRO A 109 2.82 -7.22 -30.34
N THR A 110 3.94 -7.67 -30.85
CA THR A 110 4.69 -8.82 -30.32
C THR A 110 6.20 -8.59 -30.39
N TYR A 111 6.97 -9.66 -30.25
CA TYR A 111 8.42 -9.72 -30.28
C TYR A 111 8.90 -10.61 -31.42
N ASP A 112 10.20 -10.54 -31.69
CA ASP A 112 10.91 -11.46 -32.57
C ASP A 112 11.53 -12.61 -31.76
N THR A 113 11.48 -13.81 -32.35
CA THR A 113 12.16 -15.03 -31.85
C THR A 113 12.88 -15.80 -32.94
N ALA A 114 12.72 -15.41 -34.20
CA ALA A 114 13.26 -16.13 -35.35
C ALA A 114 14.61 -15.56 -35.83
N GLY A 115 15.17 -14.60 -35.10
CA GLY A 115 16.47 -14.02 -35.38
C GLY A 115 17.61 -14.96 -35.00
N THR A 116 18.84 -14.46 -35.12
CA THR A 116 20.05 -15.27 -34.93
C THR A 116 20.99 -14.62 -33.91
N PHE A 117 21.56 -15.45 -33.04
CA PHE A 117 22.57 -15.02 -32.08
C PHE A 117 23.98 -15.21 -32.64
N ALA A 118 24.91 -14.33 -32.24
CA ALA A 118 26.34 -14.57 -32.37
C ALA A 118 27.08 -14.14 -31.10
N THR A 119 28.21 -14.80 -30.82
CA THR A 119 29.06 -14.46 -29.67
C THR A 119 30.05 -13.37 -30.09
N VAL A 120 30.12 -12.30 -29.31
CA VAL A 120 31.07 -11.18 -29.51
C VAL A 120 32.19 -11.25 -28.48
N GLY A 121 31.93 -11.81 -27.30
CA GLY A 121 32.90 -12.02 -26.24
C GLY A 121 32.28 -12.76 -25.05
N SER A 122 33.04 -12.94 -23.98
CA SER A 122 32.54 -13.60 -22.76
C SER A 122 31.33 -12.85 -22.20
N GLY A 123 30.16 -13.50 -22.19
CA GLY A 123 28.91 -12.93 -21.73
C GLY A 123 28.37 -11.77 -22.59
N ALA A 124 28.90 -11.58 -23.81
CA ALA A 124 28.51 -10.53 -24.74
C ALA A 124 28.13 -11.13 -26.09
N TYR A 125 26.94 -10.79 -26.57
CA TYR A 125 26.31 -11.40 -27.73
C TYR A 125 25.71 -10.33 -28.65
N THR A 126 25.50 -10.70 -29.90
CA THR A 126 24.62 -9.98 -30.81
C THR A 126 23.37 -10.81 -31.09
N TYR A 127 22.26 -10.12 -31.34
CA TYR A 127 21.04 -10.69 -31.90
C TYR A 127 20.68 -9.91 -33.17
N THR A 128 20.63 -10.60 -34.29
CA THR A 128 20.17 -10.07 -35.57
C THR A 128 18.70 -10.44 -35.74
N PHE A 129 17.83 -9.43 -35.85
CA PHE A 129 16.39 -9.65 -36.03
C PHE A 129 16.09 -10.42 -37.32
N SER A 130 15.05 -11.26 -37.30
CA SER A 130 14.63 -12.05 -38.46
C SER A 130 14.11 -11.20 -39.62
N ARG A 131 13.61 -9.99 -39.32
CA ARG A 131 12.97 -9.09 -40.28
C ARG A 131 13.75 -7.79 -40.42
N ASP A 132 13.87 -7.33 -41.66
CA ASP A 132 14.34 -5.99 -41.97
C ASP A 132 13.19 -4.98 -41.89
N ILE A 133 13.28 -4.08 -40.91
CA ILE A 133 12.28 -3.04 -40.65
C ILE A 133 12.31 -1.89 -41.67
N THR A 134 13.38 -1.77 -42.45
CA THR A 134 13.58 -0.63 -43.37
C THR A 134 12.94 -0.83 -44.73
N THR A 135 12.78 -2.09 -45.15
CA THR A 135 12.31 -2.46 -46.49
C THR A 135 10.91 -3.07 -46.50
N THR A 136 10.35 -3.39 -45.33
CA THR A 136 9.06 -4.07 -45.19
C THR A 136 8.07 -3.23 -44.39
N ALA A 137 6.88 -2.96 -44.94
CA ALA A 137 5.77 -2.40 -44.16
C ALA A 137 5.40 -3.36 -43.02
N ASN A 138 5.22 -2.84 -41.81
CA ASN A 138 5.09 -3.69 -40.63
C ASN A 138 3.67 -3.62 -40.02
N LEU A 139 3.53 -3.87 -38.71
CA LEU A 139 2.24 -3.84 -38.05
C LEU A 139 1.45 -2.57 -38.41
N ALA A 140 0.22 -2.75 -38.90
CA ALA A 140 -0.66 -1.67 -39.35
C ALA A 140 -0.04 -0.73 -40.42
N GLY A 141 0.90 -1.22 -41.23
CA GLY A 141 1.53 -0.44 -42.31
C GLY A 141 2.51 0.63 -41.81
N LEU A 142 3.00 0.51 -40.57
CA LEU A 142 4.02 1.42 -40.04
C LEU A 142 5.25 1.43 -40.98
N LEU A 143 5.74 2.63 -41.24
CA LEU A 143 6.93 2.89 -42.04
C LEU A 143 8.09 3.31 -41.13
N TYR A 144 9.27 2.78 -41.43
CA TYR A 144 10.50 3.13 -40.76
C TYR A 144 10.92 4.58 -41.03
N ASP A 145 11.32 5.28 -39.98
CA ASP A 145 11.78 6.67 -40.03
C ASP A 145 13.00 6.83 -39.12
N ALA A 146 14.18 6.94 -39.74
CA ALA A 146 15.46 7.01 -39.04
C ALA A 146 15.61 8.22 -38.10
N ALA A 147 14.80 9.27 -38.28
CA ALA A 147 14.84 10.49 -37.47
C ALA A 147 14.01 10.39 -36.19
N LYS A 148 13.19 9.34 -36.04
CA LYS A 148 12.37 9.12 -34.84
C LYS A 148 13.08 8.27 -33.80
N THR A 149 12.74 8.53 -32.54
CA THR A 149 13.19 7.67 -31.44
C THR A 149 12.67 6.25 -31.64
N HIS A 150 13.59 5.31 -31.59
CA HIS A 150 13.33 3.88 -31.52
C HIS A 150 13.68 3.36 -30.14
N THR A 151 12.97 2.32 -29.71
CA THR A 151 13.27 1.56 -28.50
C THR A 151 13.44 0.10 -28.88
N VAL A 152 14.59 -0.47 -28.52
CA VAL A 152 14.76 -1.92 -28.43
C VAL A 152 14.59 -2.34 -26.99
N ALA A 153 13.89 -3.44 -26.74
CA ALA A 153 13.85 -4.08 -25.43
C ALA A 153 14.16 -5.57 -25.52
N ILE A 154 14.73 -6.12 -24.45
CA ILE A 154 14.99 -7.54 -24.26
C ILE A 154 14.23 -7.99 -23.02
N GLN A 155 13.39 -9.01 -23.18
CA GLN A 155 12.80 -9.77 -22.08
C GLN A 155 13.58 -11.07 -21.91
N VAL A 156 14.23 -11.26 -20.77
CA VAL A 156 14.92 -12.51 -20.44
C VAL A 156 14.25 -13.16 -19.25
N TYR A 157 13.97 -14.46 -19.32
CA TYR A 157 13.43 -15.20 -18.19
C TYR A 157 13.73 -16.70 -18.24
N ARG A 158 13.78 -17.32 -17.07
CA ARG A 158 13.87 -18.76 -16.88
C ARG A 158 13.10 -19.19 -15.63
N SER A 159 12.67 -20.44 -15.59
CA SER A 159 12.16 -21.05 -14.37
C SER A 159 13.30 -21.69 -13.60
N VAL A 160 13.37 -21.44 -12.30
CA VAL A 160 14.34 -22.05 -11.38
C VAL A 160 13.57 -22.68 -10.24
N THR A 161 13.97 -23.88 -9.85
CA THR A 161 13.39 -24.60 -8.71
C THR A 161 14.39 -24.54 -7.57
N ASP A 162 13.95 -24.11 -6.39
CA ASP A 162 14.77 -24.18 -5.19
C ASP A 162 14.85 -25.62 -4.63
N ASP A 163 15.68 -25.80 -3.61
CA ASP A 163 15.91 -27.10 -2.98
C ASP A 163 14.66 -27.69 -2.28
N TYR A 164 13.59 -26.89 -2.13
CA TYR A 164 12.30 -27.31 -1.57
C TYR A 164 11.29 -27.71 -2.66
N GLY A 165 11.73 -27.77 -3.92
CA GLY A 165 10.87 -28.09 -5.05
C GLY A 165 9.96 -26.93 -5.46
N LYS A 166 10.19 -25.71 -4.95
CA LYS A 166 9.39 -24.54 -5.33
C LYS A 166 9.98 -23.90 -6.57
N THR A 167 9.21 -23.94 -7.65
CA THR A 167 9.55 -23.29 -8.91
C THR A 167 9.16 -21.82 -8.89
N PHE A 168 10.07 -20.96 -9.32
CA PHE A 168 9.85 -19.55 -9.49
C PHE A 168 10.48 -19.02 -10.78
N GLN A 169 9.98 -17.89 -11.26
CA GLN A 169 10.47 -17.30 -12.49
C GLN A 169 11.46 -16.16 -12.20
N GLN A 170 12.69 -16.36 -12.65
CA GLN A 170 13.68 -15.30 -12.76
C GLN A 170 13.43 -14.55 -14.06
N ALA A 171 13.43 -13.21 -13.99
CA ALA A 171 13.23 -12.40 -15.16
C ALA A 171 13.95 -11.05 -15.06
N ARG A 172 14.40 -10.58 -16.21
CA ARG A 172 15.01 -9.27 -16.41
C ARG A 172 14.45 -8.63 -17.68
N ASN A 173 14.15 -7.34 -17.62
CA ASN A 173 13.79 -6.56 -18.80
C ASN A 173 14.76 -5.39 -18.92
N VAL A 174 15.32 -5.22 -20.11
CA VAL A 174 16.20 -4.08 -20.41
C VAL A 174 15.74 -3.42 -21.69
N TYR A 175 15.97 -2.13 -21.79
CA TYR A 175 15.61 -1.36 -22.97
C TYR A 175 16.68 -0.31 -23.28
N PHE A 176 16.69 0.12 -24.54
CA PHE A 176 17.60 1.13 -25.05
C PHE A 176 16.87 2.01 -26.06
N ASN A 177 16.85 3.32 -25.80
CA ASN A 177 16.30 4.33 -26.68
C ASN A 177 17.42 4.90 -27.56
N PHE A 178 17.18 5.02 -28.86
CA PHE A 178 18.16 5.53 -29.81
C PHE A 178 17.46 6.16 -31.02
N ARG A 179 18.20 6.93 -31.81
CA ARG A 179 17.79 7.28 -33.17
C ARG A 179 18.66 6.53 -34.17
N PRO A 180 18.08 5.86 -35.16
CA PRO A 180 18.86 5.19 -36.19
C PRO A 180 19.77 6.12 -37.00
N ASP A 181 19.42 7.40 -37.15
CA ASP A 181 20.25 8.40 -37.84
C ASP A 181 21.43 8.94 -37.01
N GLY A 182 21.63 8.44 -35.78
CA GLY A 182 22.70 8.87 -34.87
C GLY A 182 22.43 10.19 -34.15
N GLY A 183 21.27 10.82 -34.36
CA GLY A 183 20.86 12.01 -33.64
C GLY A 183 20.62 11.76 -32.15
N ALA A 184 20.67 12.82 -31.34
CA ALA A 184 20.32 12.72 -29.92
C ALA A 184 18.84 12.35 -29.74
N VAL A 185 18.55 11.46 -28.78
CA VAL A 185 17.18 11.16 -28.35
C VAL A 185 16.64 12.35 -27.56
N THR A 186 15.74 13.11 -28.17
CA THR A 186 15.09 14.28 -27.56
C THR A 186 13.63 14.05 -27.19
N GLN A 187 13.04 12.94 -27.66
CA GLN A 187 11.66 12.56 -27.39
C GLN A 187 11.61 11.12 -26.88
N THR A 188 10.93 10.92 -25.75
CA THR A 188 10.66 9.62 -25.15
C THR A 188 9.19 9.54 -24.74
N ARG A 189 8.81 8.45 -24.07
CA ARG A 189 7.50 8.27 -23.43
C ARG A 189 7.70 7.78 -22.00
N GLU A 190 8.34 8.61 -21.19
CA GLU A 190 8.65 8.30 -19.79
C GLU A 190 7.66 8.95 -18.84
N ILE A 191 6.43 8.44 -18.82
CA ILE A 191 5.31 9.07 -18.07
C ILE A 191 5.17 8.50 -16.66
N VAL A 192 5.34 7.18 -16.49
CA VAL A 192 5.26 6.49 -15.19
C VAL A 192 6.39 5.49 -15.05
N ALA A 193 7.13 5.57 -13.93
CA ALA A 193 8.26 4.69 -13.66
C ALA A 193 7.82 3.40 -12.96
N THR A 194 8.49 2.28 -13.23
CA THR A 194 8.21 1.00 -12.58
C THR A 194 8.31 1.08 -11.05
N SER A 195 9.25 1.87 -10.52
CA SER A 195 9.38 2.06 -9.07
C SER A 195 8.12 2.61 -8.40
N ASN A 196 7.32 3.41 -9.11
CA ASN A 196 6.09 3.98 -8.57
C ASN A 196 5.02 2.90 -8.40
N CYS A 197 4.92 1.97 -9.35
CA CYS A 197 4.07 0.78 -9.21
C CYS A 197 4.54 -0.10 -8.03
N ASN A 198 5.85 -0.26 -7.89
CA ASN A 198 6.46 -1.11 -6.86
C ASN A 198 6.37 -0.53 -5.44
N GLU A 199 5.95 0.73 -5.26
CA GLU A 199 5.57 1.25 -3.95
C GLU A 199 4.47 0.36 -3.33
N CYS A 200 3.44 0.01 -4.12
CA CYS A 200 2.35 -0.86 -3.70
C CYS A 200 2.59 -2.34 -4.06
N HIS A 201 3.15 -2.64 -5.23
CA HIS A 201 3.29 -4.03 -5.70
C HIS A 201 4.54 -4.74 -5.18
N GLY A 202 5.53 -4.00 -4.67
CA GLY A 202 6.88 -4.48 -4.35
C GLY A 202 7.70 -4.89 -5.58
N LYS A 203 7.09 -5.67 -6.48
CA LYS A 203 7.68 -6.14 -7.72
C LYS A 203 6.58 -6.50 -8.73
N LEU A 204 6.22 -5.54 -9.58
CA LEU A 204 5.28 -5.73 -10.68
C LEU A 204 5.72 -6.90 -11.57
N SER A 205 4.82 -7.86 -11.79
CA SER A 205 5.11 -9.12 -12.48
C SER A 205 3.87 -9.59 -13.25
N LEU A 206 3.86 -9.42 -14.57
CA LEU A 206 2.76 -9.79 -15.45
C LEU A 206 3.21 -10.81 -16.50
N HIS A 207 2.25 -11.44 -17.19
CA HIS A 207 2.48 -12.47 -18.22
C HIS A 207 3.36 -13.63 -17.73
N GLY A 208 2.87 -14.35 -16.72
CA GLY A 208 3.62 -15.43 -16.06
C GLY A 208 4.76 -14.95 -15.16
N GLY A 209 4.89 -13.63 -14.97
CA GLY A 209 5.86 -12.99 -14.09
C GLY A 209 7.10 -12.41 -14.78
N SER A 210 7.13 -12.48 -16.12
CA SER A 210 8.32 -12.23 -16.93
C SER A 210 8.43 -10.79 -17.42
N ARG A 211 7.31 -10.06 -17.40
CA ARG A 211 7.20 -8.66 -17.79
C ARG A 211 7.00 -7.81 -16.54
N ARG A 212 8.00 -6.98 -16.26
CA ARG A 212 8.15 -6.23 -15.01
C ARG A 212 8.41 -4.74 -15.26
N GLU A 213 8.93 -4.36 -16.42
CA GLU A 213 9.32 -2.98 -16.74
C GLU A 213 8.26 -2.26 -17.58
N VAL A 214 7.83 -1.08 -17.12
CA VAL A 214 6.87 -0.22 -17.85
C VAL A 214 7.37 0.12 -19.25
N ALA A 215 8.67 0.41 -19.42
CA ALA A 215 9.25 0.71 -20.73
C ALA A 215 9.10 -0.45 -21.73
N LEU A 216 8.99 -1.70 -21.26
CA LEU A 216 8.65 -2.85 -22.09
C LEU A 216 7.13 -2.91 -22.35
N CYS A 217 6.29 -2.70 -21.33
CA CYS A 217 4.83 -2.77 -21.44
C CYS A 217 4.29 -1.87 -22.56
N ILE A 218 4.79 -0.63 -22.64
CA ILE A 218 4.33 0.38 -23.59
C ILE A 218 4.75 0.11 -25.04
N LEU A 219 5.62 -0.89 -25.30
CA LEU A 219 5.92 -1.34 -26.66
C LEU A 219 4.83 -2.26 -27.22
N CYS A 220 3.96 -2.79 -26.36
CA CYS A 220 2.85 -3.64 -26.77
C CYS A 220 1.48 -3.02 -26.45
N HIS A 221 1.32 -2.45 -25.26
CA HIS A 221 0.07 -1.85 -24.80
C HIS A 221 -0.10 -0.42 -25.32
N ASN A 222 -0.31 -0.30 -26.62
CA ASN A 222 -0.55 0.96 -27.32
C ASN A 222 -2.05 1.18 -27.61
N PRO A 223 -2.48 2.40 -28.00
CA PRO A 223 -3.89 2.71 -28.25
C PRO A 223 -4.57 1.83 -29.30
N GLY A 224 -3.82 1.26 -30.24
CA GLY A 224 -4.34 0.38 -31.28
C GLY A 224 -4.64 -1.05 -30.80
N LEU A 225 -4.18 -1.44 -29.61
CA LEU A 225 -4.39 -2.79 -29.09
C LEU A 225 -5.79 -2.93 -28.48
N THR A 226 -6.68 -3.55 -29.25
CA THR A 226 -8.03 -3.94 -28.80
C THR A 226 -8.21 -5.44 -28.96
N VAL A 227 -8.56 -6.12 -27.87
CA VAL A 227 -8.83 -7.55 -27.87
C VAL A 227 -10.30 -7.74 -27.54
N ASN A 228 -11.03 -8.36 -28.46
CA ASN A 228 -12.47 -8.61 -28.34
C ASN A 228 -13.31 -7.36 -27.96
N GLY A 229 -12.97 -6.18 -28.51
CA GLY A 229 -13.70 -4.93 -28.25
C GLY A 229 -13.35 -4.21 -26.94
N VAL A 230 -12.41 -4.76 -26.16
CA VAL A 230 -11.84 -4.13 -24.95
C VAL A 230 -10.46 -3.56 -25.29
N SER A 231 -10.23 -2.31 -24.92
CA SER A 231 -8.92 -1.66 -25.12
C SER A 231 -7.91 -2.15 -24.09
N PHE A 232 -6.73 -2.52 -24.58
CA PHE A 232 -5.56 -2.90 -23.78
C PHE A 232 -4.49 -1.81 -23.85
N ASP A 233 -4.84 -0.59 -24.28
CA ASP A 233 -3.96 0.58 -24.13
C ASP A 233 -3.53 0.68 -22.66
N PHE A 234 -2.23 0.86 -22.42
CA PHE A 234 -1.65 0.87 -21.08
C PHE A 234 -2.37 1.85 -20.15
N LYS A 235 -2.72 3.05 -20.63
CA LYS A 235 -3.42 4.06 -19.82
C LYS A 235 -4.85 3.61 -19.47
N VAL A 236 -5.58 3.05 -20.44
CA VAL A 236 -6.97 2.60 -20.24
C VAL A 236 -7.00 1.43 -19.26
N MET A 237 -6.16 0.45 -19.51
CA MET A 237 -6.02 -0.75 -18.69
C MET A 237 -5.65 -0.40 -17.24
N VAL A 238 -4.56 0.33 -17.02
CA VAL A 238 -4.07 0.62 -15.68
C VAL A 238 -5.08 1.46 -14.90
N HIS A 239 -5.65 2.51 -15.49
CA HIS A 239 -6.62 3.34 -14.78
C HIS A 239 -7.89 2.58 -14.43
N LYS A 240 -8.48 1.80 -15.36
CA LYS A 240 -9.71 1.04 -15.08
C LYS A 240 -9.48 -0.07 -14.05
N ILE A 241 -8.32 -0.76 -14.06
CA ILE A 241 -7.94 -1.72 -13.02
C ILE A 241 -7.95 -1.05 -11.64
N HIS A 242 -7.31 0.12 -11.51
CA HIS A 242 -7.15 0.78 -10.21
C HIS A 242 -8.37 1.60 -9.78
N MET A 243 -9.23 2.01 -10.71
CA MET A 243 -10.57 2.50 -10.38
C MET A 243 -11.46 1.38 -9.84
N GLY A 244 -11.34 0.17 -10.40
CA GLY A 244 -11.95 -1.06 -9.89
C GLY A 244 -13.42 -0.89 -9.50
N GLU A 245 -13.76 -1.14 -8.24
CA GLU A 245 -15.14 -1.01 -7.73
C GLU A 245 -15.70 0.42 -7.78
N LYS A 246 -14.84 1.44 -7.87
CA LYS A 246 -15.22 2.85 -7.96
C LYS A 246 -15.37 3.34 -9.39
N LEU A 247 -15.11 2.52 -10.40
CA LEU A 247 -15.36 2.88 -11.78
C LEU A 247 -16.88 3.13 -11.99
N PRO A 248 -17.32 4.30 -12.46
CA PRO A 248 -18.75 4.63 -12.58
C PRO A 248 -19.54 3.61 -13.41
N GLY A 249 -18.95 3.09 -14.48
CA GLY A 249 -19.51 2.01 -15.29
C GLY A 249 -19.77 0.74 -14.49
N ASN A 250 -18.84 0.33 -13.62
CA ASN A 250 -18.97 -0.87 -12.79
C ASN A 250 -20.09 -0.71 -11.76
N ILE A 251 -20.16 0.45 -11.09
CA ILE A 251 -21.21 0.75 -10.11
C ILE A 251 -22.60 0.61 -10.75
N LYS A 252 -22.77 1.14 -11.97
CA LYS A 252 -24.05 1.10 -12.69
C LYS A 252 -24.33 -0.28 -13.30
N ALA A 253 -23.32 -0.98 -13.81
CA ALA A 253 -23.47 -2.31 -14.38
C ALA A 253 -23.88 -3.35 -13.31
N LEU A 254 -23.25 -3.33 -12.13
CA LEU A 254 -23.59 -4.22 -11.02
C LEU A 254 -25.03 -4.01 -10.53
N ALA A 255 -25.52 -2.77 -10.51
CA ALA A 255 -26.92 -2.47 -10.20
C ALA A 255 -27.92 -3.03 -11.24
N GLY A 256 -27.45 -3.25 -12.48
CA GLY A 256 -28.22 -3.85 -13.57
C GLY A 256 -27.97 -5.35 -13.80
N GLY A 257 -27.23 -6.03 -12.91
CA GLY A 257 -26.90 -7.46 -13.02
C GLY A 257 -25.75 -7.80 -14.00
N GLY A 258 -24.95 -6.82 -14.41
CA GLY A 258 -23.73 -6.98 -15.22
C GLY A 258 -22.45 -7.11 -14.38
N PHE A 259 -21.36 -7.56 -14.99
CA PHE A 259 -20.03 -7.64 -14.36
C PHE A 259 -19.14 -6.48 -14.85
N GLY A 260 -18.22 -5.99 -14.02
CA GLY A 260 -17.43 -4.80 -14.39
C GLY A 260 -16.26 -5.06 -15.36
N PHE A 261 -15.42 -4.03 -15.53
CA PHE A 261 -14.22 -4.07 -16.37
C PHE A 261 -13.38 -5.34 -16.15
N SER A 262 -13.06 -6.02 -17.26
CA SER A 262 -12.38 -7.31 -17.27
C SER A 262 -11.40 -7.40 -18.45
N ILE A 263 -10.31 -8.12 -18.24
CA ILE A 263 -9.27 -8.38 -19.25
C ILE A 263 -9.18 -9.88 -19.41
N GLU A 264 -9.54 -10.37 -20.59
CA GLU A 264 -9.73 -11.80 -20.81
C GLU A 264 -10.62 -12.38 -19.68
N THR A 265 -10.32 -13.56 -19.14
CA THR A 265 -11.13 -14.19 -18.09
C THR A 265 -11.03 -13.53 -16.71
N THR A 266 -10.21 -12.48 -16.54
CA THR A 266 -9.97 -11.86 -15.23
C THR A 266 -10.80 -10.59 -15.06
N SER A 267 -11.70 -10.58 -14.07
CA SER A 267 -12.46 -9.39 -13.68
C SER A 267 -11.71 -8.53 -12.68
N TYR A 268 -11.71 -7.21 -12.92
CA TYR A 268 -11.15 -6.19 -12.02
C TYR A 268 -12.23 -5.34 -11.36
N ALA A 269 -13.51 -5.73 -11.50
CA ALA A 269 -14.65 -5.00 -10.98
C ALA A 269 -14.65 -4.83 -9.46
N GLU A 270 -13.96 -5.71 -8.73
CA GLU A 270 -13.92 -5.74 -7.27
C GLU A 270 -12.58 -5.26 -6.70
N VAL A 271 -11.68 -4.75 -7.56
CA VAL A 271 -10.43 -4.15 -7.08
C VAL A 271 -10.77 -2.92 -6.25
N ALA A 272 -10.37 -2.92 -4.99
CA ALA A 272 -10.46 -1.77 -4.09
C ALA A 272 -9.09 -1.09 -3.99
N TYR A 273 -8.98 0.16 -4.46
CA TYR A 273 -7.74 0.92 -4.34
C TYR A 273 -7.48 1.28 -2.86
N PRO A 274 -6.26 1.11 -2.32
CA PRO A 274 -6.01 1.19 -0.89
C PRO A 274 -6.02 2.63 -0.32
N PHE A 275 -6.26 3.65 -1.13
CA PHE A 275 -6.30 5.04 -0.68
C PHE A 275 -7.40 5.27 0.37
N MET A 276 -7.02 5.80 1.53
CA MET A 276 -7.95 6.10 2.62
C MET A 276 -8.13 7.60 2.79
N SER A 277 -9.37 8.06 2.71
CA SER A 277 -9.74 9.44 2.99
C SER A 277 -11.12 9.52 3.65
N ARG A 278 -11.32 10.58 4.44
CA ARG A 278 -12.64 10.98 4.94
C ARG A 278 -13.51 11.62 3.88
N ASP A 279 -12.95 11.90 2.71
CA ASP A 279 -13.68 12.35 1.56
C ASP A 279 -14.38 11.17 0.88
N SER A 280 -15.67 11.00 1.14
CA SER A 280 -16.46 9.91 0.56
C SER A 280 -16.55 9.95 -0.97
N GLN A 281 -16.27 11.10 -1.60
CA GLN A 281 -16.30 11.22 -3.07
C GLN A 281 -15.09 10.56 -3.73
N VAL A 282 -13.97 10.42 -3.01
CA VAL A 282 -12.67 10.03 -3.60
C VAL A 282 -11.96 8.94 -2.80
N ASN A 283 -12.49 8.54 -1.63
CA ASN A 283 -12.00 7.40 -0.87
C ASN A 283 -12.00 6.13 -1.74
N ALA A 284 -10.94 5.32 -1.61
CA ALA A 284 -10.70 4.14 -2.43
C ALA A 284 -10.65 4.41 -3.96
N THR A 285 -10.21 5.60 -4.36
CA THR A 285 -9.91 5.93 -5.78
C THR A 285 -8.43 6.31 -5.95
N PRO A 286 -7.84 6.14 -7.15
CA PRO A 286 -6.48 6.58 -7.46
C PRO A 286 -6.40 8.11 -7.73
N ILE A 287 -7.15 8.92 -6.98
CA ILE A 287 -7.18 10.39 -7.15
C ILE A 287 -5.82 11.04 -6.93
N GLU A 288 -4.98 10.44 -6.09
CA GLU A 288 -3.62 10.93 -5.87
C GLU A 288 -2.73 10.57 -7.08
N CYS A 289 -2.84 11.33 -8.17
CA CYS A 289 -2.18 11.04 -9.44
C CYS A 289 -0.66 10.84 -9.28
N THR A 290 -0.05 11.57 -8.36
CA THR A 290 1.39 11.52 -8.05
C THR A 290 1.84 10.22 -7.38
N LYS A 291 0.92 9.31 -7.00
CA LYS A 291 1.28 7.93 -6.64
C LYS A 291 1.87 7.17 -7.82
N CYS A 292 1.40 7.46 -9.04
CA CYS A 292 1.91 6.85 -10.27
C CYS A 292 2.73 7.85 -11.11
N HIS A 293 2.27 9.09 -11.19
CA HIS A 293 2.82 10.14 -12.04
C HIS A 293 3.81 11.04 -11.31
N ARG A 294 5.02 10.52 -11.11
CA ARG A 294 6.16 11.26 -10.57
C ARG A 294 7.46 10.66 -11.11
N VAL A 295 8.54 11.42 -11.02
CA VAL A 295 9.88 10.90 -11.35
C VAL A 295 10.18 9.71 -10.44
N GLY A 296 10.72 8.65 -11.03
CA GLY A 296 11.07 7.44 -10.32
C GLY A 296 12.26 6.76 -10.97
N ARG A 297 12.29 5.42 -10.89
CA ARG A 297 13.33 4.59 -11.48
C ARG A 297 12.74 3.43 -12.27
N ASP A 298 13.45 3.06 -13.33
CA ASP A 298 13.22 1.79 -14.02
C ASP A 298 13.67 0.60 -13.14
N ILE A 299 13.44 -0.64 -13.57
CA ILE A 299 13.89 -1.83 -12.81
C ILE A 299 15.42 -1.99 -12.74
N ASN A 300 16.17 -1.18 -13.50
CA ASN A 300 17.63 -1.15 -13.49
C ASN A 300 18.19 -0.02 -12.61
N GLY A 301 17.32 0.74 -11.94
CA GLY A 301 17.68 1.85 -11.05
C GLY A 301 18.01 3.16 -11.76
N ARG A 302 17.86 3.23 -13.10
CA ARG A 302 18.06 4.44 -13.89
C ARG A 302 16.91 5.41 -13.61
N ALA A 303 17.20 6.71 -13.60
CA ALA A 303 16.16 7.73 -13.48
C ALA A 303 15.19 7.59 -14.66
N PHE A 304 13.89 7.65 -14.37
CA PHE A 304 12.82 7.55 -15.35
C PHE A 304 11.76 8.57 -15.02
N GLY A 305 11.25 9.27 -16.02
CA GLY A 305 10.14 10.21 -15.81
C GLY A 305 10.33 11.58 -16.43
N THR A 306 11.05 11.70 -17.55
CA THR A 306 11.23 13.00 -18.23
C THR A 306 9.92 13.59 -18.75
N ASP A 307 8.86 12.78 -18.87
CA ASP A 307 7.55 13.16 -19.38
C ASP A 307 6.44 13.09 -18.32
N VAL A 308 6.79 13.09 -17.03
CA VAL A 308 5.82 12.87 -15.95
C VAL A 308 4.66 13.85 -16.00
N ASP A 309 4.85 15.11 -16.39
CA ASP A 309 3.78 16.10 -16.41
C ASP A 309 2.79 15.96 -17.59
N LYS A 310 2.98 14.98 -18.49
CA LYS A 310 2.03 14.73 -19.60
C LYS A 310 0.60 14.45 -19.11
N TRP A 311 0.40 13.92 -17.90
CA TRP A 311 -0.96 13.74 -17.34
C TRP A 311 -1.66 15.07 -17.04
N LYS A 312 -0.92 16.10 -16.60
CA LYS A 312 -1.46 17.42 -16.28
C LYS A 312 -1.88 18.16 -17.55
N GLY A 313 -1.07 18.03 -18.59
CA GLY A 313 -1.16 18.80 -19.81
C GLY A 313 -1.64 17.99 -20.99
N ALA A 314 -2.57 17.04 -20.84
CA ALA A 314 -3.11 16.26 -21.96
C ALA A 314 -4.61 15.98 -21.80
N ALA A 315 -5.41 17.03 -21.53
CA ALA A 315 -6.87 16.94 -21.55
C ALA A 315 -7.33 16.46 -22.94
N LYS A 316 -7.80 15.21 -22.98
CA LYS A 316 -8.40 14.55 -24.14
C LYS A 316 -9.50 13.64 -23.64
N ILE A 317 -10.58 13.50 -24.42
CA ILE A 317 -11.72 12.66 -24.07
C ILE A 317 -11.24 11.24 -23.71
N GLU A 318 -10.38 10.66 -24.56
CA GLU A 318 -9.82 9.32 -24.37
C GLU A 318 -9.02 9.12 -23.06
N ASN A 319 -8.42 10.18 -22.51
CA ASN A 319 -7.62 10.09 -21.29
C ASN A 319 -8.54 10.17 -20.06
N CYS A 320 -9.51 11.07 -20.08
CA CYS A 320 -10.39 11.33 -18.93
C CYS A 320 -11.43 10.21 -18.74
N THR A 321 -11.92 9.62 -19.83
CA THR A 321 -12.93 8.53 -19.79
C THR A 321 -12.36 7.19 -19.34
N THR A 322 -11.05 7.11 -19.05
CA THR A 322 -10.47 5.94 -18.39
C THR A 322 -10.93 5.80 -16.93
N CYS A 323 -11.26 6.92 -16.27
CA CYS A 323 -11.86 6.93 -14.92
C CYS A 323 -13.30 7.48 -14.94
N HIS A 324 -13.59 8.46 -15.79
CA HIS A 324 -14.93 9.05 -15.96
C HIS A 324 -15.69 8.35 -17.10
N ASP A 325 -15.77 7.02 -17.03
CA ASP A 325 -16.16 6.17 -18.16
C ASP A 325 -17.66 6.17 -18.50
N THR A 326 -18.47 6.84 -17.67
CA THR A 326 -19.88 7.10 -17.98
C THR A 326 -20.13 8.51 -18.52
N THR A 327 -19.09 9.34 -18.70
CA THR A 327 -19.24 10.70 -19.21
C THR A 327 -19.30 10.73 -20.73
N THR A 328 -20.34 11.38 -21.27
CA THR A 328 -20.56 11.54 -22.71
C THR A 328 -20.31 12.99 -23.14
N PHE A 329 -19.76 13.19 -24.35
CA PHE A 329 -19.43 14.51 -24.93
C PHE A 329 -20.25 14.83 -26.18
N ASP A 330 -21.08 13.89 -26.60
CA ASP A 330 -22.07 14.00 -27.68
C ASP A 330 -23.48 14.33 -27.14
N GLY A 331 -23.63 14.47 -25.81
CA GLY A 331 -24.90 14.72 -25.14
C GLY A 331 -25.76 13.47 -24.91
N SER A 332 -25.27 12.27 -25.27
CA SER A 332 -26.02 11.03 -25.11
C SER A 332 -26.33 10.74 -23.65
N ALA A 333 -27.59 10.41 -23.34
CA ALA A 333 -28.05 10.04 -22.00
C ALA A 333 -27.69 8.59 -21.61
N THR A 334 -27.18 7.81 -22.55
CA THR A 334 -26.72 6.43 -22.36
C THR A 334 -25.36 6.24 -23.01
N ILE A 335 -24.56 5.33 -22.44
CA ILE A 335 -23.26 4.91 -22.98
C ILE A 335 -23.06 3.42 -22.74
N ASN A 336 -22.38 2.77 -23.67
CA ASN A 336 -21.99 1.38 -23.56
C ASN A 336 -20.64 1.28 -22.85
N VAL A 337 -20.62 0.68 -21.67
CA VAL A 337 -19.38 0.40 -20.93
C VAL A 337 -18.94 -1.05 -21.12
N ASP A 338 -17.64 -1.30 -20.96
CA ASP A 338 -17.08 -2.65 -20.93
C ASP A 338 -17.64 -3.43 -19.73
N ASP A 339 -18.36 -4.51 -20.02
CA ASP A 339 -18.91 -5.45 -19.04
C ASP A 339 -18.68 -6.85 -19.58
N ALA A 340 -17.76 -7.62 -19.00
CA ALA A 340 -17.60 -9.00 -19.44
C ALA A 340 -18.25 -9.94 -18.43
N THR A 341 -19.23 -10.70 -18.88
CA THR A 341 -19.89 -11.70 -18.05
C THR A 341 -19.07 -12.98 -17.98
N LEU A 342 -18.84 -13.48 -16.76
CA LEU A 342 -18.20 -14.78 -16.51
C LEU A 342 -19.24 -15.87 -16.16
N ALA A 343 -20.44 -15.82 -16.74
CA ALA A 343 -21.60 -16.59 -16.30
C ALA A 343 -21.44 -18.13 -16.38
N THR A 344 -20.38 -18.67 -16.99
CA THR A 344 -20.13 -20.11 -17.14
C THR A 344 -18.64 -20.47 -17.16
N GLY A 345 -17.76 -19.60 -16.64
CA GLY A 345 -16.30 -19.73 -16.80
C GLY A 345 -15.80 -19.43 -18.22
N GLN A 346 -16.69 -19.04 -19.14
CA GLN A 346 -16.35 -18.57 -20.48
C GLN A 346 -16.46 -17.05 -20.55
N TYR A 347 -15.35 -16.38 -20.91
CA TYR A 347 -15.33 -14.94 -21.15
C TYR A 347 -16.17 -14.62 -22.38
N THR A 348 -17.24 -13.85 -22.20
CA THR A 348 -17.99 -13.24 -23.30
C THR A 348 -17.88 -11.73 -23.15
N PRO A 349 -17.17 -11.03 -24.05
CA PRO A 349 -17.15 -9.58 -24.05
C PRO A 349 -18.56 -9.08 -24.31
N LYS A 350 -19.07 -8.28 -23.39
CA LYS A 350 -20.36 -7.64 -23.52
C LYS A 350 -20.17 -6.14 -23.33
N LYS A 351 -21.02 -5.39 -24.00
CA LYS A 351 -21.14 -3.95 -23.80
C LYS A 351 -22.50 -3.76 -23.15
N THR A 352 -22.51 -3.20 -21.95
CA THR A 352 -23.75 -2.98 -21.21
C THR A 352 -24.12 -1.50 -21.31
N PRO A 353 -25.31 -1.17 -21.83
CA PRO A 353 -25.81 0.19 -21.79
C PRO A 353 -26.03 0.61 -20.34
N VAL A 354 -25.43 1.73 -19.94
CA VAL A 354 -25.65 2.34 -18.64
C VAL A 354 -26.08 3.80 -18.83
N THR A 355 -26.77 4.35 -17.84
CA THR A 355 -27.07 5.79 -17.82
C THR A 355 -25.76 6.57 -17.87
N ALA A 356 -25.63 7.46 -18.85
CA ALA A 356 -24.48 8.34 -18.96
C ALA A 356 -24.64 9.58 -18.05
N ALA A 357 -23.54 10.27 -17.84
CA ALA A 357 -23.50 11.60 -17.26
C ALA A 357 -23.02 12.57 -18.34
N PRO A 358 -23.92 13.20 -19.12
CA PRO A 358 -23.53 14.16 -20.14
C PRO A 358 -22.63 15.25 -19.59
N HIS A 359 -21.56 15.57 -20.32
CA HIS A 359 -20.66 16.65 -19.97
C HIS A 359 -21.40 17.99 -19.98
N THR A 360 -21.17 18.82 -18.96
CA THR A 360 -21.93 20.08 -18.75
C THR A 360 -21.75 21.09 -19.87
N GLY A 361 -20.68 20.99 -20.66
CA GLY A 361 -20.48 21.80 -21.86
C GLY A 361 -21.49 21.53 -22.99
N GLY A 362 -22.20 20.40 -22.98
CA GLY A 362 -23.14 20.01 -24.05
C GLY A 362 -22.50 19.13 -25.14
N ALA A 363 -23.21 18.96 -26.26
CA ALA A 363 -22.76 18.15 -27.38
C ALA A 363 -21.77 18.90 -28.29
N GLY A 364 -20.79 18.18 -28.86
CA GLY A 364 -19.92 18.71 -29.93
C GLY A 364 -18.54 19.21 -29.48
N TRP A 365 -18.14 18.94 -28.24
CA TRP A 365 -16.78 19.24 -27.77
C TRP A 365 -15.78 18.23 -28.33
N ILE A 366 -14.70 18.75 -28.89
CA ILE A 366 -13.54 17.97 -29.36
C ILE A 366 -12.34 18.23 -28.45
N ASP A 367 -11.35 17.33 -28.50
CA ASP A 367 -10.13 17.41 -27.68
C ASP A 367 -9.44 18.79 -27.72
N ALA A 368 -9.51 19.49 -28.86
CA ALA A 368 -8.90 20.80 -29.04
C ALA A 368 -9.44 21.86 -28.07
N VAL A 369 -10.67 21.70 -27.58
CA VAL A 369 -11.34 22.71 -26.74
C VAL A 369 -11.21 22.38 -25.25
N CYS A 370 -10.91 21.12 -24.88
CA CYS A 370 -10.85 20.70 -23.48
C CYS A 370 -9.88 21.54 -22.64
N ARG A 371 -8.73 21.93 -23.20
CA ARG A 371 -7.71 22.75 -22.53
C ARG A 371 -8.13 24.18 -22.23
N ALA A 372 -9.18 24.69 -22.87
CA ALA A 372 -9.70 26.01 -22.57
C ALA A 372 -10.33 26.08 -21.18
N CYS A 373 -10.86 24.97 -20.68
CA CYS A 373 -11.48 24.87 -19.34
C CYS A 373 -10.65 24.01 -18.39
N HIS A 374 -10.14 22.88 -18.85
CA HIS A 374 -9.31 21.95 -18.08
C HIS A 374 -7.82 22.22 -18.35
N VAL A 375 -7.33 23.34 -17.80
CA VAL A 375 -5.90 23.67 -17.79
C VAL A 375 -5.13 22.71 -16.87
N SER A 376 -3.81 22.65 -16.99
CA SER A 376 -2.99 21.80 -16.12
C SER A 376 -3.08 22.21 -14.65
N GLU A 377 -2.81 23.48 -14.38
CA GLU A 377 -2.78 24.13 -13.06
C GLU A 377 -3.24 25.58 -13.21
N LEU A 378 -3.82 26.14 -12.15
CA LEU A 378 -4.12 27.57 -12.05
C LEU A 378 -3.06 28.26 -11.18
N ALA A 379 -2.81 29.54 -11.44
CA ALA A 379 -1.98 30.36 -10.56
C ALA A 379 -2.70 30.63 -9.23
N GLY A 380 -1.97 30.58 -8.12
CA GLY A 380 -2.53 30.79 -6.78
C GLY A 380 -3.21 29.54 -6.21
N ASP A 381 -4.36 29.71 -5.55
CA ASP A 381 -5.09 28.60 -4.94
C ASP A 381 -5.73 27.69 -6.00
N ASN A 382 -5.10 26.53 -6.19
CA ASN A 382 -5.48 25.56 -7.21
C ASN A 382 -6.45 24.49 -6.67
N ALA A 383 -6.55 24.32 -5.35
CA ALA A 383 -7.28 23.22 -4.74
C ALA A 383 -8.77 23.26 -5.10
N TYR A 384 -9.29 22.12 -5.58
CA TYR A 384 -10.69 21.95 -5.98
C TYR A 384 -11.17 22.87 -7.12
N LYS A 385 -10.25 23.45 -7.91
CA LYS A 385 -10.58 24.28 -9.08
C LYS A 385 -10.63 23.45 -10.37
N MET A 386 -11.05 24.05 -11.48
CA MET A 386 -11.32 23.37 -12.76
C MET A 386 -10.07 22.83 -13.49
N SER A 387 -8.86 23.16 -13.02
CA SER A 387 -7.63 22.57 -13.55
C SER A 387 -7.57 21.07 -13.26
N ILE A 388 -6.82 20.33 -14.06
CA ILE A 388 -6.64 18.88 -13.88
C ILE A 388 -6.02 18.61 -12.51
N VAL A 389 -4.95 19.31 -12.13
CA VAL A 389 -4.32 19.12 -10.81
C VAL A 389 -5.26 19.56 -9.68
N GLY A 390 -6.00 20.65 -9.88
CA GLY A 390 -6.90 21.22 -8.88
C GLY A 390 -8.08 20.31 -8.57
N HIS A 391 -8.74 19.76 -9.58
CA HIS A 391 -9.90 18.86 -9.37
C HIS A 391 -9.52 17.53 -8.73
N HIS A 392 -8.27 17.08 -8.90
CA HIS A 392 -7.73 15.85 -8.29
C HIS A 392 -6.95 16.13 -6.99
N THR A 393 -7.30 17.21 -6.29
CA THR A 393 -6.63 17.55 -5.01
C THR A 393 -7.05 16.59 -3.91
N VAL A 394 -6.06 15.96 -3.27
CA VAL A 394 -6.24 15.28 -1.97
C VAL A 394 -6.37 16.33 -0.87
N PHE A 395 -7.44 16.25 -0.08
CA PHE A 395 -7.77 17.26 0.92
C PHE A 395 -6.61 17.59 1.86
N GLU A 396 -6.01 16.55 2.46
CA GLU A 396 -4.90 16.69 3.41
C GLU A 396 -3.60 17.21 2.78
N LYS A 397 -3.54 17.33 1.44
CA LYS A 397 -2.42 17.91 0.69
C LYS A 397 -2.76 19.30 0.11
N SER A 398 -3.95 19.82 0.42
CA SER A 398 -4.42 21.10 -0.08
C SER A 398 -4.07 22.25 0.87
N SER A 399 -4.11 23.47 0.34
CA SER A 399 -4.05 24.73 1.09
C SER A 399 -5.17 24.88 2.13
N LEU A 400 -6.30 24.16 1.96
CA LEU A 400 -7.44 24.20 2.89
C LEU A 400 -7.19 23.39 4.17
N PHE A 401 -6.25 22.45 4.14
CA PHE A 401 -5.83 21.73 5.32
C PHE A 401 -4.76 22.57 6.05
N THR A 402 -5.19 23.37 7.02
CA THR A 402 -4.29 24.24 7.81
C THR A 402 -3.50 23.49 8.89
N GLY A 403 -3.45 22.17 8.81
CA GLY A 403 -2.83 21.32 9.84
C GLY A 403 -3.66 21.13 11.10
N LEU A 404 -3.22 20.16 11.89
CA LEU A 404 -3.72 19.82 13.22
C LEU A 404 -2.57 19.15 13.98
N ASN A 405 -2.02 19.84 14.97
CA ASN A 405 -0.83 19.44 15.69
C ASN A 405 -1.15 19.23 17.17
N PHE A 406 -0.82 18.05 17.69
CA PHE A 406 -1.06 17.69 19.08
C PHE A 406 0.23 17.72 19.90
N GLN A 407 0.14 18.15 21.14
CA GLN A 407 1.25 18.08 22.09
C GLN A 407 0.73 17.81 23.50
N ILE A 408 1.29 16.80 24.18
CA ILE A 408 1.08 16.61 25.62
C ILE A 408 2.28 17.23 26.33
N LEU A 409 2.03 18.17 27.24
CA LEU A 409 3.06 18.96 27.92
C LEU A 409 3.48 18.34 29.25
N SER A 410 2.50 17.95 30.07
CA SER A 410 2.76 17.42 31.41
C SER A 410 1.59 16.61 31.95
N LEU A 411 1.90 15.78 32.94
CA LEU A 411 0.93 15.01 33.72
C LEU A 411 1.05 15.36 35.21
N ALA A 412 -0.08 15.33 35.89
CA ALA A 412 -0.19 15.34 37.34
C ALA A 412 -1.13 14.22 37.81
N ASN A 413 -1.00 13.77 39.06
CA ASN A 413 -1.83 12.71 39.65
C ASN A 413 -1.87 11.39 38.85
N ALA A 414 -0.78 11.08 38.13
CA ALA A 414 -0.69 9.96 37.21
C ALA A 414 -0.16 8.67 37.89
N THR A 415 -0.75 8.30 39.03
CA THR A 415 -0.42 7.06 39.76
C THR A 415 -1.67 6.20 39.98
N PRO A 416 -1.54 4.87 40.20
CA PRO A 416 -2.67 3.98 40.51
C PRO A 416 -3.60 4.54 41.59
N GLY A 417 -4.90 4.38 41.37
CA GLY A 417 -5.96 4.88 42.26
C GLY A 417 -6.32 6.36 42.06
N ASN A 418 -5.54 7.13 41.30
CA ASN A 418 -5.79 8.54 41.05
C ASN A 418 -6.34 8.80 39.63
N MET A 419 -7.05 9.91 39.47
CA MET A 419 -7.48 10.45 38.18
C MET A 419 -6.37 11.36 37.62
N PRO A 420 -5.70 10.99 36.51
CA PRO A 420 -4.62 11.79 35.96
C PRO A 420 -5.14 13.10 35.37
N THR A 421 -4.40 14.17 35.61
CA THR A 421 -4.62 15.48 34.99
C THR A 421 -3.57 15.71 33.90
N VAL A 422 -4.01 16.08 32.71
CA VAL A 422 -3.19 16.25 31.51
C VAL A 422 -3.21 17.70 31.07
N THR A 423 -2.04 18.28 30.85
CA THR A 423 -1.88 19.59 30.20
C THR A 423 -1.37 19.38 28.78
N PHE A 424 -2.01 20.00 27.80
CA PHE A 424 -1.77 19.75 26.38
C PHE A 424 -1.98 21.00 25.52
N LYS A 425 -1.52 20.96 24.26
CA LYS A 425 -1.78 21.97 23.22
C LYS A 425 -2.36 21.31 21.97
N ILE A 426 -3.25 22.05 21.30
CA ILE A 426 -3.72 21.76 19.95
C ILE A 426 -3.42 23.00 19.13
N THR A 427 -2.73 22.86 18.00
CA THR A 427 -2.37 23.99 17.15
C THR A 427 -2.61 23.68 15.67
N ASP A 428 -2.76 24.73 14.86
CA ASP A 428 -2.65 24.61 13.40
C ASP A 428 -1.16 24.66 12.96
N ASP A 429 -0.88 24.57 11.67
CA ASP A 429 0.50 24.62 11.14
C ASP A 429 1.14 26.02 11.23
N ALA A 430 0.32 27.05 11.45
CA ALA A 430 0.80 28.40 11.73
C ALA A 430 1.13 28.62 13.22
N GLY A 431 0.87 27.61 14.07
CA GLY A 431 1.10 27.66 15.51
C GLY A 431 -0.01 28.35 16.31
N ASN A 432 -1.15 28.67 15.68
CA ASN A 432 -2.30 29.23 16.40
C ASN A 432 -2.93 28.14 17.27
N SER A 433 -3.29 28.48 18.51
CA SER A 433 -3.97 27.56 19.42
C SER A 433 -5.40 27.28 18.93
N LEU A 434 -5.78 26.00 18.93
CA LEU A 434 -7.10 25.53 18.54
C LEU A 434 -7.88 25.10 19.78
N SER A 435 -9.13 25.55 19.88
CA SER A 435 -10.00 25.21 21.00
C SER A 435 -10.43 23.75 20.94
N PRO A 436 -10.29 22.98 22.03
CA PRO A 436 -10.82 21.62 22.12
C PRO A 436 -12.34 21.52 22.01
N ALA A 437 -13.04 22.65 22.17
CA ALA A 437 -14.49 22.76 22.09
C ALA A 437 -14.98 23.38 20.77
N GLU A 438 -14.10 23.57 19.78
CA GLU A 438 -14.48 24.07 18.46
C GLU A 438 -15.58 23.19 17.83
N ALA A 439 -16.60 23.84 17.25
CA ALA A 439 -17.71 23.12 16.63
C ALA A 439 -17.21 22.19 15.51
N GLY A 440 -17.71 20.95 15.49
CA GLY A 440 -17.28 19.94 14.51
C GLY A 440 -15.89 19.33 14.79
N SER A 441 -15.26 19.65 15.93
CA SER A 441 -14.06 18.97 16.40
C SER A 441 -14.39 17.80 17.34
N SER A 442 -13.50 16.81 17.36
CA SER A 442 -13.58 15.68 18.28
C SER A 442 -12.16 15.26 18.62
N TYR A 443 -11.70 15.67 19.80
CA TYR A 443 -10.39 15.34 20.34
C TYR A 443 -10.53 14.54 21.62
N SER A 444 -9.66 13.56 21.81
CA SER A 444 -9.68 12.71 22.99
C SER A 444 -8.29 12.24 23.40
N LEU A 445 -8.14 11.98 24.70
CA LEU A 445 -7.00 11.27 25.25
C LEU A 445 -7.37 9.80 25.45
N LYS A 446 -6.43 8.91 25.17
CA LYS A 446 -6.49 7.47 25.42
C LYS A 446 -5.41 7.10 26.42
N LEU A 447 -5.80 6.66 27.60
CA LEU A 447 -4.87 6.19 28.62
C LEU A 447 -4.87 4.67 28.65
N GLY A 448 -3.70 4.10 28.39
CA GLY A 448 -3.43 2.66 28.51
C GLY A 448 -2.18 2.40 29.32
N TYR A 449 -1.85 1.12 29.53
CA TYR A 449 -0.62 0.73 30.22
C TYR A 449 -0.16 -0.68 29.86
N PHE A 450 1.10 -0.96 30.15
CA PHE A 450 1.73 -2.26 29.96
C PHE A 450 2.74 -2.54 31.07
N THR A 451 2.93 -3.82 31.36
CA THR A 451 3.88 -4.30 32.38
C THR A 451 5.19 -4.81 31.78
N ALA A 452 5.16 -5.26 30.52
CA ALA A 452 6.32 -5.79 29.80
C ALA A 452 6.38 -5.27 28.36
N SER A 453 5.84 -6.02 27.38
CA SER A 453 5.98 -5.67 25.96
C SER A 453 4.70 -5.13 25.32
N ASP A 454 3.52 -5.59 25.73
CA ASP A 454 2.22 -5.23 25.14
C ASP A 454 1.28 -4.57 26.15
N TYR A 455 0.43 -3.66 25.64
CA TYR A 455 -0.65 -3.07 26.44
C TYR A 455 -1.60 -4.14 26.95
N THR A 456 -1.96 -4.06 28.23
CA THR A 456 -2.96 -4.94 28.85
C THR A 456 -4.27 -4.20 29.04
N ASN A 457 -4.21 -2.94 29.47
CA ASN A 457 -5.35 -2.12 29.89
C ASN A 457 -6.29 -2.86 30.84
N GLU A 458 -5.73 -3.77 31.64
CA GLU A 458 -6.50 -4.58 32.57
C GLU A 458 -7.13 -3.68 33.65
N GLY A 459 -8.38 -3.96 34.01
CA GLY A 459 -9.13 -3.15 34.97
C GLY A 459 -9.54 -1.76 34.49
N MET A 460 -9.30 -1.40 33.22
CA MET A 460 -9.78 -0.14 32.62
C MET A 460 -11.20 -0.33 32.05
N ASN A 461 -11.37 -0.26 30.73
CA ASN A 461 -12.65 -0.51 30.07
C ASN A 461 -12.75 -1.96 29.59
N ASN A 462 -13.97 -2.39 29.25
CA ASN A 462 -14.25 -3.75 28.80
C ASN A 462 -13.40 -4.13 27.57
N TYR A 463 -13.02 -5.41 27.48
CA TYR A 463 -12.23 -5.97 26.38
C TYR A 463 -10.90 -5.23 26.14
N GLY A 464 -10.16 -4.94 27.22
CA GLY A 464 -8.84 -4.31 27.15
C GLY A 464 -8.85 -2.89 26.57
N GLN A 465 -9.99 -2.20 26.56
CA GLN A 465 -10.04 -0.84 26.03
C GLN A 465 -9.38 0.17 27.00
N PRO A 466 -8.66 1.18 26.47
CA PRO A 466 -8.07 2.22 27.31
C PRO A 466 -9.14 3.11 27.94
N LEU A 467 -8.78 3.80 29.04
CA LEU A 467 -9.60 4.91 29.53
C LEU A 467 -9.63 6.02 28.46
N SER A 468 -10.80 6.64 28.28
CA SER A 468 -10.99 7.70 27.29
C SER A 468 -11.43 8.99 27.96
N GLN A 469 -10.82 10.10 27.58
CA GLN A 469 -11.21 11.43 28.05
C GLN A 469 -11.47 12.35 26.86
N ALA A 470 -12.71 12.82 26.71
CA ALA A 470 -13.06 13.84 25.71
C ALA A 470 -12.54 15.21 26.14
N LEU A 471 -12.04 16.01 25.20
CA LEU A 471 -11.34 17.26 25.50
C LEU A 471 -12.20 18.52 25.45
N ALA A 472 -13.45 18.43 25.00
CA ALA A 472 -14.34 19.60 24.85
C ALA A 472 -14.57 20.37 26.17
N GLY A 473 -14.41 19.72 27.32
CA GLY A 473 -14.52 20.33 28.65
C GLY A 473 -13.19 20.80 29.27
N ALA A 474 -12.10 20.86 28.49
CA ALA A 474 -10.79 21.25 29.02
C ALA A 474 -10.73 22.74 29.38
N THR A 475 -10.02 23.07 30.46
CA THR A 475 -9.82 24.44 30.93
C THR A 475 -8.64 25.09 30.22
N ALA A 476 -8.83 26.28 29.65
CA ALA A 476 -7.77 27.03 28.98
C ALA A 476 -6.78 27.66 29.98
N ASN A 477 -5.49 27.64 29.64
CA ASN A 477 -4.41 28.28 30.39
C ASN A 477 -3.90 29.55 29.67
N PRO A 478 -3.25 30.49 30.38
CA PRO A 478 -2.77 31.75 29.77
C PRO A 478 -1.73 31.59 28.66
N ASP A 479 -1.02 30.47 28.61
CA ASP A 479 0.04 30.18 27.62
C ASP A 479 -0.49 29.49 26.34
N GLY A 480 -1.82 29.42 26.20
CA GLY A 480 -2.51 28.77 25.08
C GLY A 480 -2.59 27.24 25.17
N SER A 481 -2.17 26.64 26.30
CA SER A 481 -2.42 25.23 26.61
C SER A 481 -3.78 25.02 27.27
N TYR A 482 -4.18 23.75 27.41
CA TYR A 482 -5.41 23.33 28.05
C TYR A 482 -5.14 22.24 29.07
N THR A 483 -5.94 22.18 30.13
CA THR A 483 -5.83 21.19 31.20
C THR A 483 -7.15 20.44 31.39
N ILE A 484 -7.09 19.12 31.53
CA ILE A 484 -8.25 18.28 31.85
C ILE A 484 -7.86 17.06 32.69
N ALA A 485 -8.75 16.61 33.58
CA ALA A 485 -8.60 15.35 34.29
C ALA A 485 -9.39 14.23 33.59
N PHE A 486 -8.88 13.00 33.68
CA PHE A 486 -9.68 11.82 33.33
C PHE A 486 -10.86 11.66 34.31
N ALA A 487 -12.02 11.27 33.79
CA ALA A 487 -13.20 10.98 34.61
C ALA A 487 -13.09 9.68 35.44
N ALA A 488 -12.14 8.80 35.09
CA ALA A 488 -11.91 7.54 35.77
C ALA A 488 -10.46 7.46 36.28
N ALA A 489 -10.27 6.84 37.43
CA ALA A 489 -8.96 6.63 38.01
C ALA A 489 -8.19 5.52 37.28
N ILE A 490 -6.86 5.61 37.31
CA ILE A 490 -6.00 4.47 36.95
C ILE A 490 -6.32 3.31 37.91
N PRO A 491 -6.45 2.06 37.43
CA PRO A 491 -6.70 0.91 38.30
C PRO A 491 -5.67 0.82 39.43
N ALA A 492 -6.12 0.56 40.66
CA ALA A 492 -5.26 0.59 41.84
C ALA A 492 -4.13 -0.46 41.82
N ASN A 493 -4.30 -1.53 41.05
CA ASN A 493 -3.33 -2.60 40.84
C ASN A 493 -2.48 -2.42 39.56
N ALA A 494 -2.64 -1.32 38.82
CA ALA A 494 -1.85 -1.09 37.61
C ALA A 494 -0.37 -0.89 37.96
N THR A 495 0.51 -1.53 37.18
CA THR A 495 1.97 -1.45 37.34
C THR A 495 2.66 -1.30 35.98
N GLY A 496 3.95 -0.94 36.00
CA GLY A 496 4.74 -0.77 34.78
C GLY A 496 4.68 0.64 34.21
N THR A 497 4.50 0.74 32.90
CA THR A 497 4.53 2.01 32.17
C THR A 497 3.13 2.35 31.65
N GLY A 498 2.65 3.55 32.00
CA GLY A 498 1.45 4.14 31.43
C GLY A 498 1.76 4.91 30.15
N VAL A 499 0.76 5.03 29.28
CA VAL A 499 0.79 5.88 28.10
C VAL A 499 -0.48 6.72 28.02
N ILE A 500 -0.33 7.98 27.62
CA ILE A 500 -1.45 8.81 27.16
C ILE A 500 -1.23 9.13 25.69
N GLY A 501 -2.11 8.63 24.84
CA GLY A 501 -2.18 8.98 23.43
C GLY A 501 -3.19 10.10 23.20
N MET A 502 -2.84 11.12 22.44
CA MET A 502 -3.75 12.22 22.07
C MET A 502 -4.13 12.10 20.60
N GLU A 503 -5.42 11.92 20.33
CA GLU A 503 -5.98 11.75 18.99
C GLU A 503 -7.12 12.73 18.74
N GLY A 504 -7.45 12.94 17.47
CA GLY A 504 -8.68 13.64 17.13
C GLY A 504 -8.72 14.17 15.72
N ARG A 505 -9.81 14.85 15.42
CA ARG A 505 -10.11 15.44 14.12
C ARG A 505 -10.83 16.77 14.30
N ARG A 506 -10.71 17.61 13.27
CA ARG A 506 -11.55 18.81 13.14
C ARG A 506 -12.21 18.85 11.78
N THR A 507 -13.25 19.66 11.69
CA THR A 507 -14.00 19.85 10.45
C THR A 507 -13.44 21.05 9.69
N TYR A 508 -13.20 20.85 8.40
CA TYR A 508 -12.74 21.86 7.47
C TYR A 508 -13.80 22.10 6.41
N ASN A 509 -13.87 23.34 5.92
CA ASN A 509 -14.79 23.73 4.87
C ASN A 509 -14.11 23.60 3.50
N ILE A 510 -14.74 22.87 2.60
CA ILE A 510 -14.41 22.85 1.18
C ILE A 510 -15.39 23.82 0.50
N PRO A 511 -14.88 24.91 -0.11
CA PRO A 511 -15.72 25.87 -0.82
C PRO A 511 -16.54 25.23 -1.94
N ALA A 512 -17.64 25.88 -2.32
CA ALA A 512 -18.38 25.49 -3.51
C ALA A 512 -17.49 25.63 -4.75
N THR A 513 -17.71 24.75 -5.71
CA THR A 513 -17.16 24.80 -7.06
C THR A 513 -18.33 24.99 -8.04
N ASP A 514 -18.04 25.18 -9.32
CA ASP A 514 -19.08 25.30 -10.36
C ASP A 514 -19.99 24.06 -10.46
N LYS A 515 -19.53 22.90 -9.97
CA LYS A 515 -20.24 21.61 -10.05
C LYS A 515 -20.71 21.09 -8.70
N TYR A 516 -20.00 21.39 -7.62
CA TYR A 516 -20.25 20.83 -6.29
C TYR A 516 -20.54 21.93 -5.28
N ALA A 517 -21.62 21.79 -4.53
CA ALA A 517 -21.93 22.67 -3.41
C ALA A 517 -20.81 22.65 -2.36
N ALA A 518 -20.72 23.74 -1.58
CA ALA A 518 -19.84 23.78 -0.42
C ALA A 518 -20.17 22.61 0.51
N ARG A 519 -19.12 22.00 1.06
CA ARG A 519 -19.26 20.84 1.95
C ARG A 519 -18.17 20.85 3.01
N THR A 520 -18.27 19.94 3.95
CA THR A 520 -17.29 19.79 5.01
C THR A 520 -16.61 18.44 4.96
N ILE A 521 -15.40 18.40 5.49
CA ILE A 521 -14.64 17.17 5.70
C ILE A 521 -14.02 17.20 7.08
N SER A 522 -14.08 16.09 7.81
CA SER A 522 -13.35 15.95 9.05
C SER A 522 -12.03 15.24 8.81
N ALA A 523 -10.92 15.86 9.20
CA ALA A 523 -9.59 15.28 9.09
C ALA A 523 -8.86 15.38 10.44
N GLY A 524 -8.20 14.30 10.83
CA GLY A 524 -7.27 14.26 11.95
C GLY A 524 -5.83 14.48 11.52
N SER A 525 -4.90 14.17 12.42
CA SER A 525 -3.45 14.20 12.16
C SER A 525 -2.76 13.15 13.01
N LYS A 526 -1.44 13.04 12.85
CA LYS A 526 -0.60 12.11 13.61
C LYS A 526 -0.81 12.33 15.11
N SER A 527 -1.18 11.27 15.83
CA SER A 527 -1.32 11.34 17.27
C SER A 527 0.04 11.50 17.96
N VAL A 528 0.02 11.86 19.23
CA VAL A 528 1.22 11.90 20.08
C VAL A 528 1.04 11.04 21.31
N GLN A 529 2.13 10.42 21.76
CA GLN A 529 2.16 9.60 22.97
C GLN A 529 3.03 10.24 24.05
N TYR A 530 2.55 10.18 25.29
CA TYR A 530 3.28 10.55 26.48
C TYR A 530 3.37 9.34 27.41
N TYR A 531 4.57 8.81 27.60
CA TYR A 531 4.81 7.67 28.49
C TYR A 531 5.20 8.15 29.89
N PHE A 532 4.78 7.41 30.90
CA PHE A 532 5.09 7.71 32.30
C PHE A 532 5.18 6.43 33.13
N ASP A 533 5.98 6.49 34.19
CA ASP A 533 6.13 5.39 35.14
C ASP A 533 4.94 5.40 36.10
N LEU A 534 4.21 4.28 36.20
CA LEU A 534 3.00 4.23 37.03
C LEU A 534 3.31 4.32 38.53
N ALA A 535 4.49 3.91 38.98
CA ALA A 535 4.85 3.96 40.40
C ALA A 535 5.14 5.39 40.87
N THR A 536 5.69 6.23 40.00
CA THR A 536 6.17 7.58 40.34
C THR A 536 5.38 8.71 39.69
N GLY A 537 4.63 8.43 38.61
CA GLY A 537 3.95 9.42 37.78
C GLY A 537 4.90 10.24 36.88
N ILE A 538 6.20 9.93 36.89
CA ILE A 538 7.23 10.69 36.17
C ILE A 538 7.28 10.26 34.70
N GLN A 539 7.53 11.22 33.80
CA GLN A 539 7.67 10.96 32.37
C GLN A 539 8.78 9.94 32.07
N VAL A 540 8.50 9.02 31.16
CA VAL A 540 9.44 8.05 30.63
C VAL A 540 9.89 8.48 29.23
N THR A 541 11.11 9.01 29.15
CA THR A 541 11.75 9.42 27.89
C THR A 541 12.66 8.34 27.30
N ASP A 542 13.05 7.35 28.10
CA ASP A 542 13.86 6.21 27.67
C ASP A 542 13.05 5.27 26.75
N PRO A 543 13.42 5.14 25.46
CA PRO A 543 12.71 4.26 24.52
C PRO A 543 12.68 2.78 24.94
N ALA A 544 13.66 2.30 25.72
CA ALA A 544 13.69 0.92 26.21
C ALA A 544 12.57 0.62 27.21
N ARG A 545 12.02 1.67 27.84
CA ARG A 545 10.89 1.59 28.77
C ARG A 545 9.55 1.96 28.13
N GLN A 546 9.55 2.30 26.84
CA GLN A 546 8.36 2.55 26.02
C GLN A 546 7.94 1.27 25.29
N ARG A 547 6.73 1.28 24.70
CA ARG A 547 6.27 0.12 23.94
C ARG A 547 7.14 -0.08 22.70
N ARG A 548 7.57 -1.33 22.47
CA ARG A 548 8.35 -1.72 21.28
C ARG A 548 7.72 -1.25 19.96
N VAL A 549 8.58 -0.83 19.03
CA VAL A 549 8.21 -0.57 17.64
C VAL A 549 8.47 -1.82 16.81
N SER A 550 7.44 -2.29 16.09
CA SER A 550 7.53 -3.51 15.25
C SER A 550 7.23 -3.23 13.77
N VAL A 551 6.39 -2.23 13.49
CA VAL A 551 5.99 -1.80 12.15
C VAL A 551 6.04 -0.27 12.09
N ASP A 552 6.08 0.27 10.87
CA ASP A 552 6.20 1.71 10.61
C ASP A 552 4.95 2.24 9.89
N THR A 553 4.47 3.42 10.28
CA THR A 553 3.28 4.06 9.67
C THR A 553 3.52 4.50 8.23
N GLU A 554 4.72 4.98 7.89
CA GLU A 554 5.03 5.38 6.51
C GLU A 554 5.08 4.20 5.56
N LYS A 555 5.48 3.02 6.06
CA LYS A 555 5.36 1.77 5.30
C LYS A 555 3.90 1.42 4.97
N CYS A 556 2.95 1.75 5.84
CA CYS A 556 1.53 1.65 5.51
C CYS A 556 1.10 2.72 4.49
N ASN A 557 1.56 3.96 4.65
CA ASN A 557 1.24 5.08 3.76
C ASN A 557 1.82 4.95 2.35
N ALA A 558 2.82 4.08 2.16
CA ALA A 558 3.30 3.67 0.84
C ALA A 558 2.12 3.21 -0.05
N CYS A 559 1.24 2.38 0.51
CA CYS A 559 0.02 1.93 -0.17
C CYS A 559 -1.17 2.86 0.09
N HIS A 560 -1.43 3.19 1.35
CA HIS A 560 -2.68 3.87 1.74
C HIS A 560 -2.71 5.36 1.38
N GLY A 561 -1.57 5.95 1.02
CA GLY A 561 -1.38 7.41 0.87
C GLY A 561 -1.36 8.12 2.22
N ARG A 562 -2.38 7.84 3.04
CA ARG A 562 -2.51 8.28 4.42
C ARG A 562 -3.47 7.35 5.16
N LEU A 563 -3.00 6.66 6.19
CA LEU A 563 -3.91 5.94 7.08
C LEU A 563 -4.88 6.92 7.76
N SER A 564 -6.18 6.64 7.66
CA SER A 564 -7.23 7.49 8.23
C SER A 564 -8.44 6.63 8.63
N LEU A 565 -8.47 6.21 9.90
CA LEU A 565 -9.45 5.29 10.46
C LEU A 565 -10.27 5.96 11.57
N HIS A 566 -11.37 5.32 11.97
CA HIS A 566 -12.21 5.73 13.11
C HIS A 566 -12.58 7.22 13.10
N GLY A 567 -13.31 7.67 12.08
CA GLY A 567 -13.64 9.10 11.99
C GLY A 567 -12.61 9.93 11.23
N GLY A 568 -11.43 9.36 10.91
CA GLY A 568 -10.26 10.10 10.47
C GLY A 568 -9.45 10.67 11.64
N SER A 569 -9.78 10.30 12.89
CA SER A 569 -9.07 10.73 14.09
C SER A 569 -7.78 9.94 14.35
N ARG A 570 -7.59 8.78 13.70
CA ARG A 570 -6.48 7.86 13.96
C ARG A 570 -5.71 7.59 12.67
N THR A 571 -4.44 7.96 12.66
CA THR A 571 -3.62 7.99 11.45
C THR A 571 -2.24 7.36 11.64
N ASP A 572 -1.97 6.78 12.81
CA ASP A 572 -0.65 6.26 13.15
C ASP A 572 -0.72 5.00 14.04
N VAL A 573 0.26 4.12 13.85
CA VAL A 573 0.30 2.81 14.49
C VAL A 573 0.42 2.89 16.02
N PRO A 574 1.28 3.75 16.61
CA PRO A 574 1.41 3.88 18.06
C PRO A 574 0.07 4.12 18.77
N GLN A 575 -0.84 4.86 18.15
CA GLN A 575 -2.20 5.04 18.67
C GLN A 575 -3.06 3.79 18.55
N CYS A 576 -3.05 3.14 17.38
CA CYS A 576 -3.88 1.96 17.12
C CYS A 576 -3.66 0.87 18.17
N VAL A 577 -2.41 0.61 18.54
CA VAL A 577 -2.06 -0.50 19.44
C VAL A 577 -2.52 -0.28 20.89
N ILE A 578 -2.81 0.96 21.31
CA ILE A 578 -3.37 1.23 22.66
C ILE A 578 -4.73 0.53 22.79
N CYS A 579 -5.55 0.54 21.73
CA CYS A 579 -6.86 -0.11 21.70
C CYS A 579 -6.82 -1.53 21.10
N HIS A 580 -6.03 -1.75 20.05
CA HIS A 580 -5.88 -3.02 19.34
C HIS A 580 -4.80 -3.89 19.99
N ASN A 581 -5.00 -4.20 21.26
CA ASN A 581 -4.04 -4.89 22.12
C ASN A 581 -4.44 -6.38 22.35
N PRO A 582 -3.59 -7.21 22.99
CA PRO A 582 -3.85 -8.61 23.33
C PRO A 582 -5.23 -8.94 23.91
N ASN A 583 -5.81 -8.03 24.69
CA ASN A 583 -7.08 -8.24 25.39
C ASN A 583 -8.30 -7.77 24.58
N ALA A 584 -8.06 -7.16 23.41
CA ALA A 584 -9.10 -6.55 22.60
C ALA A 584 -9.78 -7.53 21.64
N THR A 585 -11.11 -7.48 21.62
CA THR A 585 -11.96 -8.21 20.68
C THR A 585 -12.89 -7.27 19.94
N ASP A 586 -13.46 -7.69 18.81
CA ASP A 586 -14.41 -6.92 18.00
C ASP A 586 -15.81 -6.80 18.62
N ARG A 587 -15.93 -7.10 19.91
CA ARG A 587 -17.19 -7.14 20.62
C ARG A 587 -17.58 -5.77 21.15
N SER A 588 -18.84 -5.40 20.92
CA SER A 588 -19.45 -4.22 21.51
C SER A 588 -20.32 -4.55 22.73
N ASP A 589 -20.34 -3.65 23.71
CA ASP A 589 -21.31 -3.66 24.82
C ASP A 589 -22.57 -2.85 24.51
N ASP A 590 -22.60 -2.18 23.35
CA ASP A 590 -23.80 -1.52 22.83
C ASP A 590 -24.56 -2.50 21.93
N VAL A 591 -25.86 -2.65 22.18
CA VAL A 591 -26.73 -3.52 21.39
C VAL A 591 -26.84 -2.98 19.97
N SER A 592 -26.25 -3.68 19.03
CA SER A 592 -26.45 -3.39 17.62
C SER A 592 -27.76 -4.04 17.15
N ALA A 593 -28.63 -3.26 16.52
CA ALA A 593 -29.79 -3.77 15.79
C ALA A 593 -29.40 -4.41 14.45
N THR A 594 -28.13 -4.31 14.04
CA THR A 594 -27.64 -4.90 12.78
C THR A 594 -27.54 -6.42 12.90
N ALA A 595 -28.28 -7.13 12.04
CA ALA A 595 -28.19 -8.58 11.95
C ALA A 595 -26.73 -9.02 11.69
N GLY A 596 -26.24 -9.98 12.46
CA GLY A 596 -24.86 -10.49 12.35
C GLY A 596 -23.78 -9.59 12.98
N ALA A 597 -24.15 -8.52 13.68
CA ALA A 597 -23.21 -7.73 14.49
C ALA A 597 -22.96 -8.40 15.86
N ARG A 598 -21.73 -8.36 16.34
CA ARG A 598 -21.35 -8.95 17.64
C ARG A 598 -21.57 -7.97 18.78
N SER A 599 -22.56 -8.25 19.62
CA SER A 599 -22.86 -7.40 20.79
C SER A 599 -23.38 -8.20 21.98
N VAL A 600 -23.17 -7.71 23.21
CA VAL A 600 -23.84 -8.18 24.45
C VAL A 600 -24.80 -7.12 24.97
N THR A 601 -25.84 -7.56 25.68
CA THR A 601 -26.50 -6.75 26.73
C THR A 601 -26.01 -7.15 28.10
N LYS A 602 -25.88 -6.18 29.00
CA LYS A 602 -25.59 -6.42 30.42
C LYS A 602 -26.68 -5.80 31.30
N ASP A 603 -26.93 -6.38 32.48
CA ASP A 603 -27.75 -5.73 33.52
C ASP A 603 -26.95 -4.66 34.28
N GLY A 604 -27.60 -3.95 35.22
CA GLY A 604 -26.94 -2.94 36.07
C GLY A 604 -25.87 -3.48 37.02
N LEU A 605 -25.68 -4.81 37.07
CA LEU A 605 -24.64 -5.51 37.84
C LEU A 605 -23.51 -6.02 36.94
N GLY A 606 -23.60 -5.80 35.62
CA GLY A 606 -22.62 -6.25 34.63
C GLY A 606 -22.82 -7.68 34.13
N ASN A 607 -23.87 -8.39 34.56
CA ASN A 607 -24.16 -9.74 34.10
C ASN A 607 -24.71 -9.72 32.67
N ILE A 608 -24.28 -10.66 31.84
CA ILE A 608 -24.70 -10.75 30.45
C ILE A 608 -26.15 -11.29 30.38
N THR A 609 -27.07 -10.46 29.88
CA THR A 609 -28.49 -10.79 29.77
C THR A 609 -28.93 -11.19 28.36
N GLY A 610 -28.04 -11.04 27.38
CA GLY A 610 -28.30 -11.32 25.97
C GLY A 610 -27.06 -11.12 25.10
N TYR A 611 -27.03 -11.78 23.94
CA TYR A 611 -25.91 -11.67 23.01
C TYR A 611 -26.30 -11.94 21.55
N ASN A 612 -25.54 -11.34 20.64
CA ASN A 612 -25.54 -11.65 19.21
C ASN A 612 -24.21 -12.33 18.83
N ILE A 613 -24.30 -13.32 17.94
CA ILE A 613 -23.17 -14.02 17.32
C ILE A 613 -22.94 -13.40 15.94
N GLY A 614 -21.68 -13.30 15.51
CA GLY A 614 -21.36 -12.83 14.17
C GLY A 614 -21.74 -13.84 13.09
N LEU A 615 -21.72 -13.41 11.83
CA LEU A 615 -22.08 -14.28 10.71
C LEU A 615 -21.20 -15.51 10.54
N ASP A 616 -19.99 -15.51 11.09
CA ASP A 616 -19.07 -16.65 11.07
C ASP A 616 -19.33 -17.69 12.18
N GLY A 617 -20.37 -17.48 13.00
CA GLY A 617 -20.70 -18.33 14.14
C GLY A 617 -19.84 -18.09 15.38
N LEU A 618 -18.95 -17.09 15.38
CA LEU A 618 -18.10 -16.77 16.52
C LEU A 618 -18.75 -15.76 17.48
N PHE A 619 -18.38 -15.85 18.76
CA PHE A 619 -18.87 -14.90 19.76
C PHE A 619 -18.09 -13.57 19.74
N SER A 620 -16.78 -13.66 19.54
CA SER A 620 -15.94 -12.53 19.17
C SER A 620 -14.74 -12.99 18.35
N GLN A 621 -14.10 -12.04 17.69
CA GLN A 621 -12.79 -12.20 17.10
C GLN A 621 -11.78 -11.28 17.79
N SER A 622 -10.52 -11.71 17.83
CA SER A 622 -9.44 -10.84 18.30
C SER A 622 -9.26 -9.68 17.32
N VAL A 623 -9.20 -8.46 17.86
CA VAL A 623 -8.78 -7.26 17.12
C VAL A 623 -7.40 -6.81 17.57
N GLN A 624 -6.62 -7.71 18.17
CA GLN A 624 -5.21 -7.45 18.42
C GLN A 624 -4.52 -7.09 17.10
N PHE A 625 -3.72 -6.01 17.11
CA PHE A 625 -3.22 -5.39 15.89
C PHE A 625 -2.49 -6.37 14.95
N LYS A 626 -1.63 -7.26 15.48
CA LYS A 626 -0.93 -8.27 14.67
C LYS A 626 -1.88 -9.26 13.99
N VAL A 627 -2.92 -9.71 14.69
CA VAL A 627 -3.90 -10.67 14.16
C VAL A 627 -4.76 -9.99 13.10
N MET A 628 -5.32 -8.82 13.44
CA MET A 628 -6.21 -8.06 12.58
C MET A 628 -5.52 -7.66 11.28
N ILE A 629 -4.35 -7.03 11.36
CA ILE A 629 -3.66 -6.52 10.17
C ILE A 629 -3.20 -7.66 9.26
N HIS A 630 -2.67 -8.76 9.81
CA HIS A 630 -2.31 -9.91 9.00
C HIS A 630 -3.53 -10.55 8.32
N LYS A 631 -4.66 -10.72 9.02
CA LYS A 631 -5.87 -11.29 8.41
C LYS A 631 -6.45 -10.39 7.32
N ILE A 632 -6.58 -9.08 7.56
CA ILE A 632 -7.05 -8.10 6.57
C ILE A 632 -6.21 -8.20 5.28
N HIS A 633 -4.88 -8.18 5.40
CA HIS A 633 -4.00 -8.20 4.24
C HIS A 633 -3.74 -9.62 3.68
N THR A 634 -4.24 -10.66 4.35
CA THR A 634 -4.36 -11.99 3.77
C THR A 634 -5.63 -12.11 2.93
N GLY A 635 -6.72 -11.51 3.41
CA GLY A 635 -7.97 -11.31 2.68
C GLY A 635 -8.45 -12.58 2.00
N GLU A 636 -8.63 -12.52 0.68
CA GLU A 636 -9.16 -13.63 -0.13
C GLU A 636 -8.31 -14.91 -0.10
N ALA A 637 -7.06 -14.82 0.35
CA ALA A 637 -6.17 -15.98 0.45
C ALA A 637 -6.30 -16.74 1.79
N LEU A 638 -7.10 -16.25 2.74
CA LEU A 638 -7.41 -16.97 3.97
C LEU A 638 -8.23 -18.23 3.65
N ASP A 639 -7.95 -19.34 4.32
CA ASP A 639 -8.78 -20.54 4.26
C ASP A 639 -10.19 -20.23 4.77
N VAL A 640 -10.33 -19.43 5.85
CA VAL A 640 -11.66 -19.01 6.35
C VAL A 640 -12.45 -18.13 5.37
N SER A 641 -11.79 -17.55 4.36
CA SER A 641 -12.45 -16.80 3.28
C SER A 641 -12.94 -17.68 2.13
N LYS A 642 -12.74 -19.01 2.19
CA LYS A 642 -13.17 -19.97 1.16
C LYS A 642 -13.87 -21.19 1.75
N ASN A 643 -13.31 -21.72 2.82
CA ASN A 643 -13.66 -23.00 3.44
C ASN A 643 -13.88 -22.77 4.93
N ASN A 644 -15.13 -22.53 5.33
CA ASN A 644 -15.50 -22.59 6.74
C ASN A 644 -16.43 -23.78 6.95
N ALA A 645 -16.05 -24.68 7.85
CA ALA A 645 -16.81 -25.89 8.18
C ALA A 645 -18.23 -25.60 8.70
N ASN A 646 -18.52 -24.37 9.14
CA ASN A 646 -19.85 -23.92 9.58
C ASN A 646 -20.73 -23.39 8.43
N GLY A 647 -20.27 -23.42 7.18
CA GLY A 647 -21.01 -22.93 6.01
C GLY A 647 -20.87 -21.42 5.74
N PHE A 648 -20.01 -20.72 6.48
CA PHE A 648 -19.88 -19.26 6.44
C PHE A 648 -18.55 -18.79 5.85
N VAL A 649 -18.58 -18.29 4.62
CA VAL A 649 -17.40 -17.78 3.90
C VAL A 649 -17.19 -16.30 4.24
N GLY A 650 -16.10 -15.94 4.93
CA GLY A 650 -15.75 -14.54 5.15
C GLY A 650 -14.89 -14.23 6.39
N TYR A 651 -14.34 -13.02 6.45
CA TYR A 651 -13.60 -12.48 7.60
C TYR A 651 -14.17 -11.10 7.95
N TYR A 652 -14.97 -11.05 9.01
CA TYR A 652 -15.74 -9.88 9.45
C TYR A 652 -15.25 -9.37 10.80
N ILE A 653 -15.13 -8.06 10.93
CA ILE A 653 -14.82 -7.40 12.19
C ILE A 653 -16.05 -6.62 12.66
N GLU A 654 -16.54 -6.90 13.87
CA GLU A 654 -17.67 -6.23 14.55
C GLU A 654 -19.03 -6.52 13.90
N ASN A 655 -19.18 -6.31 12.58
CA ASN A 655 -20.42 -6.48 11.85
C ASN A 655 -20.19 -6.84 10.36
N PRO A 656 -21.23 -7.26 9.62
CA PRO A 656 -21.10 -7.73 8.23
C PRO A 656 -20.65 -6.67 7.23
N ALA A 657 -20.81 -5.37 7.51
CA ALA A 657 -20.37 -4.30 6.62
C ALA A 657 -18.85 -4.14 6.60
N ASN A 658 -18.15 -4.71 7.59
CA ASN A 658 -16.69 -4.72 7.70
C ASN A 658 -16.14 -6.08 7.25
N ASP A 659 -16.45 -6.48 6.01
CA ASP A 659 -15.94 -7.70 5.39
C ASP A 659 -14.59 -7.46 4.71
N PHE A 660 -13.56 -8.14 5.19
CA PHE A 660 -12.22 -8.08 4.63
C PHE A 660 -11.83 -9.34 3.85
N SER A 661 -12.73 -10.30 3.67
CA SER A 661 -12.48 -11.54 2.93
C SER A 661 -12.21 -11.33 1.45
N ARG A 662 -12.60 -10.19 0.89
CA ARG A 662 -12.41 -9.86 -0.53
C ARG A 662 -11.18 -9.01 -0.79
N VAL A 663 -10.43 -8.65 0.26
CA VAL A 663 -9.22 -7.84 0.13
C VAL A 663 -8.18 -8.60 -0.70
N ARG A 664 -7.67 -7.92 -1.73
CA ARG A 664 -6.57 -8.39 -2.58
C ARG A 664 -5.33 -7.57 -2.31
N TYR A 665 -4.37 -8.15 -1.60
CA TYR A 665 -3.12 -7.46 -1.28
C TYR A 665 -2.19 -7.41 -2.50
N PRO A 666 -1.77 -6.21 -2.98
CA PRO A 666 -1.09 -6.07 -4.28
C PRO A 666 0.38 -6.52 -4.29
N ARG A 667 0.99 -6.77 -3.13
CA ARG A 667 2.38 -7.17 -2.95
C ARG A 667 2.49 -8.63 -2.52
N ASP A 668 3.69 -9.20 -2.65
CA ASP A 668 3.98 -10.50 -2.05
C ASP A 668 3.93 -10.40 -0.51
N ARG A 669 2.96 -11.07 0.12
CA ARG A 669 2.77 -11.08 1.59
C ARG A 669 3.95 -11.67 2.35
N ARG A 670 4.82 -12.41 1.68
CA ARG A 670 6.08 -12.91 2.26
C ARG A 670 7.07 -11.77 2.51
N ASP A 671 6.92 -10.64 1.84
CA ASP A 671 7.75 -9.47 2.10
C ASP A 671 7.39 -8.79 3.43
N CYS A 672 7.90 -9.34 4.54
CA CYS A 672 7.64 -8.83 5.89
C CYS A 672 8.00 -7.34 6.01
N LEU A 673 9.05 -6.91 5.30
CA LEU A 673 9.56 -5.54 5.30
C LEU A 673 8.63 -4.55 4.59
N ALA A 674 7.56 -5.02 3.93
CA ALA A 674 6.48 -4.16 3.47
C ALA A 674 5.81 -3.40 4.62
N CYS A 675 5.81 -3.94 5.84
CA CYS A 675 5.24 -3.29 7.03
C CYS A 675 6.25 -3.19 8.19
N HIS A 676 7.06 -4.22 8.39
CA HIS A 676 7.94 -4.34 9.55
C HIS A 676 9.17 -3.44 9.48
N VAL A 677 9.60 -2.89 10.62
CA VAL A 677 10.88 -2.17 10.71
C VAL A 677 12.05 -3.14 10.65
N MET A 678 13.12 -2.75 9.97
CA MET A 678 14.37 -3.50 9.98
C MET A 678 15.12 -3.15 11.27
N LYS A 679 15.46 -4.17 12.07
CA LYS A 679 16.21 -4.04 13.33
C LYS A 679 16.95 -5.35 13.64
N ASP A 680 17.88 -5.30 14.58
CA ASP A 680 18.57 -6.46 15.14
C ASP A 680 18.23 -6.59 16.64
N PRO A 681 17.61 -7.69 17.09
CA PRO A 681 17.04 -8.79 16.30
C PRO A 681 15.81 -8.37 15.48
N LEU A 682 15.53 -9.07 14.38
CA LEU A 682 14.44 -8.75 13.43
C LEU A 682 13.08 -8.55 14.14
N SER A 683 12.31 -7.54 13.72
CA SER A 683 10.99 -7.23 14.31
C SER A 683 9.90 -8.26 14.05
N TYR A 684 10.10 -9.11 13.06
CA TYR A 684 9.29 -10.26 12.69
C TYR A 684 10.00 -11.59 12.97
N GLY A 685 11.18 -11.54 13.61
CA GLY A 685 12.00 -12.70 13.95
C GLY A 685 11.48 -13.47 15.17
N LEU A 686 11.91 -14.73 15.29
CA LEU A 686 11.76 -15.55 16.49
C LEU A 686 13.13 -15.75 17.19
N PRO A 687 13.17 -15.88 18.53
CA PRO A 687 12.04 -15.76 19.44
C PRO A 687 11.46 -14.33 19.47
N LEU A 688 10.18 -14.21 19.81
CA LEU A 688 9.60 -12.90 20.09
C LEU A 688 10.26 -12.31 21.34
N PRO A 689 10.31 -10.98 21.49
CA PRO A 689 10.78 -10.35 22.73
C PRO A 689 10.05 -10.87 23.97
N ASP A 690 10.73 -10.88 25.11
CA ASP A 690 10.14 -11.32 26.36
C ASP A 690 8.90 -10.51 26.74
N GLY A 691 7.91 -11.17 27.34
CA GLY A 691 6.67 -10.54 27.78
C GLY A 691 5.73 -10.08 26.66
N VAL A 692 5.95 -10.50 25.41
CA VAL A 692 4.94 -10.36 24.33
C VAL A 692 3.75 -11.25 24.66
N LEU A 693 2.55 -10.67 24.60
CA LEU A 693 1.34 -11.36 25.03
C LEU A 693 0.63 -12.05 23.86
N GLY A 694 -0.16 -13.06 24.22
CA GLY A 694 -1.04 -13.80 23.33
C GLY A 694 -2.17 -12.96 22.72
N ALA A 695 -3.11 -13.61 22.05
CA ALA A 695 -4.32 -13.00 21.52
C ALA A 695 -5.54 -13.60 22.22
N THR A 696 -6.36 -12.76 22.85
CA THR A 696 -7.63 -13.20 23.41
C THR A 696 -8.65 -13.43 22.28
N THR A 697 -9.21 -14.64 22.22
CA THR A 697 -10.36 -14.98 21.38
C THR A 697 -11.48 -15.54 22.26
N LEU A 698 -12.72 -15.07 22.12
CA LEU A 698 -13.86 -15.68 22.82
C LEU A 698 -14.56 -16.63 21.86
N THR A 699 -14.48 -17.91 22.17
CA THR A 699 -15.03 -18.98 21.33
C THR A 699 -16.21 -19.62 22.07
N GLY A 700 -17.43 -19.30 21.62
CA GLY A 700 -18.67 -19.92 22.12
C GLY A 700 -19.19 -19.37 23.46
N ALA A 701 -20.42 -19.77 23.78
CA ALA A 701 -21.17 -19.41 24.97
C ALA A 701 -21.75 -20.68 25.61
N THR A 702 -21.58 -20.86 26.92
CA THR A 702 -22.21 -21.94 27.69
C THR A 702 -23.24 -21.35 28.64
N ILE A 703 -24.49 -21.83 28.58
CA ILE A 703 -25.57 -21.39 29.48
C ILE A 703 -25.74 -22.45 30.58
N ALA A 704 -25.51 -22.05 31.83
CA ALA A 704 -25.76 -22.89 33.00
C ALA A 704 -26.49 -22.08 34.07
N GLY A 705 -27.65 -22.57 34.54
CA GLY A 705 -28.40 -21.94 35.64
C GLY A 705 -28.89 -20.51 35.36
N GLY A 706 -29.09 -20.12 34.10
CA GLY A 706 -29.47 -18.74 33.71
C GLY A 706 -28.28 -17.77 33.60
N VAL A 707 -27.05 -18.23 33.86
CA VAL A 707 -25.81 -17.46 33.65
C VAL A 707 -25.15 -17.94 32.36
N THR A 708 -24.87 -17.00 31.45
CA THR A 708 -24.07 -17.30 30.25
C THR A 708 -22.60 -17.07 30.57
N THR A 709 -21.80 -18.14 30.47
CA THR A 709 -20.35 -18.11 30.62
C THR A 709 -19.68 -18.22 29.26
N PHE A 710 -18.61 -17.46 29.05
CA PHE A 710 -17.88 -17.45 27.78
C PHE A 710 -16.50 -18.03 28.00
N THR A 711 -16.11 -18.94 27.12
CA THR A 711 -14.77 -19.51 27.10
C THR A 711 -13.85 -18.57 26.34
N SER A 712 -12.97 -17.88 27.07
CA SER A 712 -11.82 -17.18 26.49
C SER A 712 -10.73 -18.20 26.21
N THR A 713 -10.35 -18.30 24.94
CA THR A 713 -9.13 -18.98 24.51
C THR A 713 -8.05 -17.92 24.37
N LEU A 714 -6.92 -18.11 25.06
CA LEU A 714 -5.75 -17.28 24.83
C LEU A 714 -4.82 -18.02 23.86
N LEU A 715 -4.74 -17.53 22.63
CA LEU A 715 -3.77 -18.04 21.67
C LEU A 715 -2.37 -17.54 22.07
N PRO A 716 -1.37 -18.42 22.18
CA PRO A 716 0.00 -18.01 22.48
C PRO A 716 0.56 -17.02 21.44
N PRO A 717 1.54 -16.18 21.80
CA PRO A 717 1.93 -15.01 21.02
C PRO A 717 2.49 -15.30 19.63
N ILE A 718 3.26 -16.38 19.43
CA ILE A 718 3.81 -16.80 18.14
C ILE A 718 2.68 -17.42 17.31
N THR A 719 1.94 -18.36 17.88
CA THR A 719 0.80 -19.04 17.26
C THR A 719 -0.19 -18.03 16.70
N ALA A 720 -0.62 -17.05 17.51
CA ALA A 720 -1.54 -16.00 17.08
C ALA A 720 -1.02 -15.18 15.87
N ALA A 721 0.28 -14.94 15.78
CA ALA A 721 0.90 -14.20 14.69
C ALA A 721 1.04 -15.03 13.40
N CYS A 722 1.27 -16.34 13.53
CA CYS A 722 1.45 -17.24 12.39
C CYS A 722 0.09 -17.64 11.77
N VAL A 723 -0.88 -18.05 12.61
CA VAL A 723 -2.20 -18.52 12.14
C VAL A 723 -3.12 -17.39 11.67
N SER A 724 -2.71 -16.13 11.82
CA SER A 724 -3.41 -15.01 11.17
C SER A 724 -3.21 -14.99 9.65
N CYS A 725 -2.19 -15.68 9.14
CA CYS A 725 -1.90 -15.86 7.72
C CYS A 725 -1.99 -17.33 7.28
N HIS A 726 -1.60 -18.26 8.17
CA HIS A 726 -1.59 -19.70 7.96
C HIS A 726 -2.77 -20.35 8.71
N ASP A 727 -3.97 -20.16 8.19
CA ASP A 727 -5.23 -20.51 8.86
C ASP A 727 -5.84 -21.84 8.39
N THR A 728 -5.11 -22.64 7.62
CA THR A 728 -5.57 -23.98 7.24
C THR A 728 -5.66 -24.90 8.45
N THR A 729 -6.55 -25.89 8.39
CA THR A 729 -6.71 -26.90 9.44
C THR A 729 -5.39 -27.60 9.79
N PHE A 730 -4.56 -27.91 8.80
CA PHE A 730 -3.23 -28.49 8.99
C PHE A 730 -2.29 -27.54 9.74
N ALA A 731 -2.20 -26.27 9.33
CA ALA A 731 -1.30 -25.31 9.95
C ALA A 731 -1.69 -25.03 11.42
N ILE A 732 -2.99 -24.91 11.69
CA ILE A 732 -3.52 -24.76 13.04
C ILE A 732 -3.20 -26.00 13.89
N GLY A 733 -3.40 -27.21 13.36
CA GLY A 733 -3.06 -28.46 14.04
C GLY A 733 -1.56 -28.61 14.31
N HIS A 734 -0.71 -28.25 13.34
CA HIS A 734 0.74 -28.22 13.50
C HIS A 734 1.16 -27.27 14.62
N ALA A 735 0.64 -26.03 14.63
CA ALA A 735 0.93 -25.08 15.69
C ALA A 735 0.50 -25.63 17.07
N ALA A 736 -0.71 -26.17 17.17
CA ALA A 736 -1.21 -26.75 18.42
C ALA A 736 -0.33 -27.91 18.94
N GLY A 737 0.22 -28.74 18.04
CA GLY A 737 1.14 -29.83 18.42
C GLY A 737 2.48 -29.38 19.00
N HIS A 738 2.84 -28.10 18.85
CA HIS A 738 4.07 -27.50 19.36
C HIS A 738 3.85 -26.49 20.49
N VAL A 739 2.64 -26.48 21.06
CA VAL A 739 2.28 -25.71 22.25
C VAL A 739 2.06 -26.67 23.40
N SER A 740 2.79 -26.48 24.50
CA SER A 740 2.54 -27.19 25.76
C SER A 740 1.87 -26.28 26.78
N GLY A 741 0.87 -26.78 27.49
CA GLY A 741 0.09 -26.00 28.44
C GLY A 741 -1.05 -25.22 27.77
N SER A 742 -1.68 -24.31 28.52
CA SER A 742 -2.79 -23.49 28.05
C SER A 742 -2.77 -22.11 28.69
N GLY A 743 -3.52 -21.18 28.11
CA GLY A 743 -3.62 -19.82 28.65
C GLY A 743 -2.30 -19.06 28.63
N ALA A 744 -2.07 -18.22 29.64
CA ALA A 744 -0.87 -17.39 29.74
C ALA A 744 0.40 -18.20 30.10
N ALA A 745 0.24 -19.46 30.53
CA ALA A 745 1.34 -20.37 30.86
C ALA A 745 1.76 -21.26 29.67
N ALA A 746 1.13 -21.08 28.50
CA ALA A 746 1.47 -21.85 27.32
C ALA A 746 2.90 -21.54 26.84
N VAL A 747 3.66 -22.59 26.54
CA VAL A 747 5.04 -22.52 26.05
C VAL A 747 5.07 -22.96 24.59
N GLU A 748 5.75 -22.17 23.76
CA GLU A 748 5.82 -22.39 22.32
C GLU A 748 7.22 -22.86 21.89
N GLY A 749 7.28 -24.04 21.26
CA GLY A 749 8.53 -24.62 20.74
C GLY A 749 9.00 -24.06 19.39
N CYS A 750 8.29 -23.08 18.82
CA CYS A 750 8.42 -22.67 17.42
C CYS A 750 9.83 -22.17 17.05
N ALA A 751 10.50 -21.45 17.96
CA ALA A 751 11.80 -20.84 17.71
C ALA A 751 12.93 -21.85 17.47
N ALA A 752 12.74 -23.13 17.85
CA ALA A 752 13.70 -24.19 17.57
C ALA A 752 13.89 -24.42 16.06
N CYS A 753 12.85 -24.21 15.25
CA CYS A 753 12.86 -24.44 13.81
C CYS A 753 12.70 -23.14 13.00
N HIS A 754 11.97 -22.15 13.52
CA HIS A 754 11.55 -20.96 12.77
C HIS A 754 12.32 -19.68 13.11
N LYS A 755 13.40 -19.75 13.91
CA LYS A 755 14.26 -18.59 14.15
C LYS A 755 15.04 -18.18 12.89
N PRO A 756 15.39 -16.89 12.72
CA PRO A 756 16.21 -16.43 11.62
C PRO A 756 17.52 -17.19 11.46
N GLY A 757 17.99 -17.33 10.22
CA GLY A 757 19.21 -18.07 9.88
C GLY A 757 19.05 -19.60 9.80
N LEU A 758 17.85 -20.14 10.08
CA LEU A 758 17.53 -21.54 9.79
C LEU A 758 16.81 -21.67 8.44
N LEU A 759 16.83 -22.88 7.89
CA LEU A 759 16.14 -23.24 6.65
C LEU A 759 14.61 -23.02 6.70
N GLN A 760 14.01 -23.16 7.88
CA GLN A 760 12.59 -22.85 8.12
C GLN A 760 12.41 -21.52 8.87
N GLY A 761 13.50 -20.75 9.01
CA GLY A 761 13.51 -19.43 9.61
C GLY A 761 12.60 -18.47 8.86
N VAL A 762 11.92 -17.59 9.59
CA VAL A 762 10.97 -16.64 9.00
C VAL A 762 11.58 -15.77 7.89
N ASP A 763 12.86 -15.41 8.01
CA ASP A 763 13.65 -14.65 7.04
C ASP A 763 13.93 -15.41 5.74
N PHE A 764 14.15 -16.72 5.85
CA PHE A 764 14.40 -17.60 4.71
C PHE A 764 13.09 -18.03 4.04
N ALA A 765 12.14 -18.58 4.82
CA ALA A 765 10.88 -19.12 4.31
C ALA A 765 9.97 -18.05 3.69
N HIS A 766 10.07 -16.81 4.16
CA HIS A 766 9.33 -15.67 3.61
C HIS A 766 10.19 -14.77 2.72
N LYS A 767 11.36 -15.23 2.27
CA LYS A 767 12.12 -14.45 1.29
C LYS A 767 11.27 -14.29 0.00
N PRO A 768 10.93 -13.05 -0.42
CA PRO A 768 10.16 -12.84 -1.63
C PRO A 768 10.94 -13.38 -2.82
N VAL A 769 10.22 -13.93 -3.80
CA VAL A 769 10.84 -14.30 -5.08
C VAL A 769 11.14 -13.00 -5.84
N ARG A 770 12.41 -12.58 -5.87
CA ARG A 770 12.83 -11.35 -6.56
C ARG A 770 13.07 -11.52 -8.06
#